data_AF-A0A919K6N4-F1
#
_entry.id   AF-A0A919K6N4-F1
#
_cell.length_a   1.000
_cell.length_b   1.000
_cell.length_c   1.000
_cell.angle_alpha   90.00
_cell.angle_beta   90.00
_cell.angle_gamma   90.00
#
_symmetry.space_group_name_H-M   'P 1'
#
loop_
_entity.id
_entity.type
_entity.pdbx_description
1 polymer ?
#
loop_
_entity_poly.entity_id
_entity_poly.type
_entity_poly.pdbx_seq_one_letter_code
_entity_poly.pdbx_strand_id
1 'polypeptide(L)'
;MQAVPEKQRTAVLGRGWKSSGDLAWQLSGDADGLHVQTAAEADGYAWRTTATLAEPGIETDLWIGNACVTGSGDRAVVAYAPRTFTNRGVLFDRGAFAAVVDLRTGSVRKLRARVSLAYFNPSCGTGEEAVLTQAGDQDLGRTRLLRLNAATGAVTSKIEVPGQLTSAVPTPGGIVAADAGAVVRVEASGKRRILARTSSVPFRLAADADGGVVYLEQTGKDTTVARRLGRDGGTPATLTTGALSKLDVTSGRGGRVYVTGAATKAEAGTVTLLDAPAGTRVSTEGALAVTGVSADRKEVSARALRTGRTVTLSAVTTAKPEASRDLSPALLGDSTNPADFAERYCSVPRNDPKNQAMQPKPRQVEWAVDQAVRNVLTVYRPDNWKNLGMPAYTPQGMFPPIPLSGGGNVPAQVMLGIAAQESNLWQAARFAVPGVTANPLIGNYYGVDIYNGTEADDWTIRWDKADCGYGVTQVTDGMRLAGREKPGETALPHHQQRAVALDFAANIAAGLRILQSKWNQTRDAGLVLNNGDPSKIENWFYAVWAYNSGFYPESQAAANNGAWGVGWANNPANPKYPANRGSFLETDDYKDDYADAARPQLWPYPEKVMGWAGHPVEVLEAPDTLVIGYRAAWWNGGAVNGPINRHHVRPPQDMFCDFSNNCEFGSTWLPDAPEVIGEPAGPCNHRNSSGKIDLKCWYHKAVGWKVDCALTCGNELVRFDPGYAYQEDGTAYPPSCDLTGLPSGSRVIDNLPNQTPSVRPNCYLSAGNNGDLKFDYITDSHGQYPGKIDTHQLGMGLGGHFWMTNSRQRTAPDGLVFSGTWRFNQAYQGVGRVWVHLPHLHNGTTYAQYAVGTGYGDRIRTISQKGTGNRWVSLGVFPFDGTPQVRLTNVSPTGDGSQRVAFDAVALQPLTSVRTVSTLSWNLAGAAQNDGDFYVVDRLMAEVTQRRPDVLLLNEICDGQFDNLSAKLAQSGWQMHGNFQVTGSGTNPTCFNESGGDLAEGIAVFVRGTVTGTQNYRFRLDNRLVLTPSTEDLGTRGVACSIVRFSTADKDAKVCVTHLETGYPANMSAAYQAQELARVFGPEARQKPFILGGDTNIDTLPANDHIGAVYSEPLGTGEFNEVEQARACIVAKPCEELQGGTDTFLGGGPDAEQKKLDYVFADRWHFAIPVGRVVVNENVGLCGEQRNKPCSDHKLIYSELYLPAG
;
A
#
# COMPACT_ATOMS: atom_id res chain seq x y z
N MET A 1 -2.06 -25.73 -7.80
CA MET A 1 -1.20 -26.40 -6.78
C MET A 1 -0.15 -25.40 -6.33
N GLN A 2 0.30 -25.36 -5.08
CA GLN A 2 1.31 -24.35 -4.68
C GLN A 2 2.70 -24.60 -5.30
N ALA A 3 3.06 -25.86 -5.53
CA ALA A 3 4.28 -26.28 -6.23
C ALA A 3 4.03 -27.62 -6.94
N VAL A 4 4.91 -28.01 -7.86
CA VAL A 4 4.91 -29.38 -8.38
C VAL A 4 5.23 -30.35 -7.23
N PRO A 5 4.35 -31.32 -6.91
CA PRO A 5 4.57 -32.25 -5.80
C PRO A 5 5.89 -33.01 -5.97
N GLU A 6 6.67 -33.18 -4.91
CA GLU A 6 8.03 -33.76 -4.98
C GLU A 6 8.06 -35.10 -5.74
N LYS A 7 7.09 -35.99 -5.47
CA LYS A 7 6.96 -37.30 -6.14
C LYS A 7 6.74 -37.20 -7.66
N GLN A 8 6.25 -36.07 -8.16
CA GLN A 8 5.97 -35.81 -9.57
C GLN A 8 7.05 -34.96 -10.26
N ARG A 9 7.94 -34.30 -9.50
CA ARG A 9 8.93 -33.35 -10.05
C ARG A 9 9.83 -33.96 -11.11
N THR A 10 10.33 -35.18 -10.93
CA THR A 10 11.17 -35.82 -11.96
C THR A 10 10.43 -36.06 -13.27
N ALA A 11 9.13 -36.40 -13.20
CA ALA A 11 8.31 -36.64 -14.39
C ALA A 11 7.85 -35.33 -15.07
N VAL A 12 7.69 -34.25 -14.29
CA VAL A 12 7.18 -32.96 -14.77
C VAL A 12 8.30 -31.99 -15.13
N LEU A 13 9.33 -31.88 -14.32
CA LEU A 13 10.44 -30.94 -14.49
C LEU A 13 11.65 -31.60 -15.18
N GLY A 14 11.77 -32.92 -15.09
CA GLY A 14 12.90 -33.69 -15.62
C GLY A 14 13.90 -34.09 -14.54
N ARG A 15 14.88 -34.93 -14.90
CA ARG A 15 15.97 -35.33 -13.98
C ARG A 15 16.86 -34.11 -13.66
N GLY A 16 17.36 -34.03 -12.42
CA GLY A 16 18.27 -32.94 -11.99
C GLY A 16 17.60 -31.70 -11.40
N TRP A 17 16.26 -31.66 -11.26
CA TRP A 17 15.54 -30.53 -10.64
C TRP A 17 16.07 -30.18 -9.23
N LYS A 18 16.51 -31.18 -8.47
CA LYS A 18 16.92 -31.03 -7.06
C LYS A 18 18.20 -30.21 -6.87
N SER A 19 19.05 -30.12 -7.89
CA SER A 19 20.30 -29.36 -7.88
C SER A 19 20.28 -28.19 -8.86
N SER A 20 19.10 -27.85 -9.40
CA SER A 20 18.95 -26.80 -10.40
C SER A 20 19.10 -25.41 -9.79
N GLY A 21 19.85 -24.54 -10.48
CA GLY A 21 19.95 -23.12 -10.15
C GLY A 21 18.86 -22.28 -10.79
N ASP A 22 17.92 -22.91 -11.51
CA ASP A 22 16.95 -22.18 -12.31
C ASP A 22 15.88 -21.49 -11.44
N LEU A 23 15.70 -20.20 -11.71
CA LEU A 23 14.74 -19.31 -11.10
C LEU A 23 13.79 -18.78 -12.16
N ALA A 24 12.51 -19.15 -12.06
CA ALA A 24 11.46 -18.47 -12.78
C ALA A 24 11.16 -17.13 -12.10
N TRP A 25 10.83 -16.12 -12.90
CA TRP A 25 10.48 -14.79 -12.41
C TRP A 25 9.34 -14.22 -13.23
N GLN A 26 8.55 -13.33 -12.62
CA GLN A 26 7.50 -12.59 -13.31
C GLN A 26 7.13 -11.28 -12.60
N LEU A 27 6.23 -10.50 -13.20
CA LEU A 27 5.74 -9.21 -12.74
C LEU A 27 4.21 -9.25 -12.78
N SER A 28 3.58 -8.93 -11.66
CA SER A 28 2.14 -8.70 -11.57
C SER A 28 1.91 -7.38 -10.85
N GLY A 29 0.93 -6.59 -11.28
CA GLY A 29 0.58 -5.37 -10.58
C GLY A 29 -0.86 -5.36 -10.12
N ASP A 30 -1.12 -4.55 -9.10
CA ASP A 30 -2.44 -4.15 -8.64
C ASP A 30 -2.40 -2.69 -8.16
N ALA A 31 -3.40 -2.24 -7.39
CA ALA A 31 -3.45 -0.88 -6.86
C ALA A 31 -2.44 -0.62 -5.72
N ASP A 32 -1.93 -1.67 -5.06
CA ASP A 32 -0.99 -1.61 -3.93
C ASP A 32 0.46 -1.59 -4.41
N GLY A 33 0.79 -2.16 -5.57
CA GLY A 33 2.12 -2.05 -6.17
C GLY A 33 2.38 -2.94 -7.38
N LEU A 34 3.57 -2.80 -7.98
CA LEU A 34 4.12 -3.75 -8.94
C LEU A 34 4.91 -4.83 -8.19
N HIS A 35 4.40 -6.05 -8.18
CA HIS A 35 5.02 -7.19 -7.52
C HIS A 35 6.02 -7.91 -8.46
N VAL A 36 7.26 -8.01 -8.01
CA VAL A 36 8.27 -8.93 -8.57
C VAL A 36 8.10 -10.27 -7.88
N GLN A 37 7.80 -11.31 -8.65
CA GLN A 37 7.59 -12.66 -8.13
C GLN A 37 8.64 -13.62 -8.67
N THR A 38 9.03 -14.61 -7.86
CA THR A 38 10.02 -15.63 -8.22
C THR A 38 9.58 -17.03 -7.80
N ALA A 39 10.12 -18.05 -8.45
CA ALA A 39 9.90 -19.46 -8.13
C ALA A 39 11.13 -20.30 -8.53
N ALA A 40 11.72 -21.04 -7.58
CA ALA A 40 12.91 -21.87 -7.85
C ALA A 40 12.54 -23.29 -8.31
N GLU A 41 13.29 -23.84 -9.26
CA GLU A 41 13.05 -25.20 -9.76
C GLU A 41 13.25 -26.27 -8.69
N ALA A 42 14.26 -26.10 -7.83
CA ALA A 42 14.55 -26.98 -6.70
C ALA A 42 13.36 -27.11 -5.73
N ASP A 43 12.53 -26.08 -5.63
CA ASP A 43 11.33 -26.05 -4.80
C ASP A 43 10.06 -26.46 -5.57
N GLY A 44 10.21 -26.97 -6.79
CA GLY A 44 9.09 -27.33 -7.65
C GLY A 44 8.33 -26.13 -8.21
N TYR A 45 9.01 -24.99 -8.37
CA TYR A 45 8.46 -23.71 -8.80
C TYR A 45 7.34 -23.16 -7.91
N ALA A 46 7.53 -23.22 -6.59
CA ALA A 46 6.65 -22.53 -5.65
C ALA A 46 6.76 -21.00 -5.82
N TRP A 47 5.71 -20.35 -6.31
CA TRP A 47 5.72 -18.90 -6.55
C TRP A 47 5.57 -18.10 -5.25
N ARG A 48 6.44 -17.10 -5.08
CA ARG A 48 6.37 -16.10 -4.01
C ARG A 48 6.54 -14.69 -4.53
N THR A 49 5.93 -13.72 -3.84
CA THR A 49 6.27 -12.30 -4.05
C THR A 49 7.61 -12.01 -3.40
N THR A 50 8.58 -11.59 -4.20
CA THR A 50 9.95 -11.27 -3.78
C THR A 50 10.09 -9.80 -3.41
N ALA A 51 9.43 -8.91 -4.14
CA ALA A 51 9.35 -7.48 -3.82
C ALA A 51 8.06 -6.86 -4.33
N THR A 52 7.62 -5.77 -3.71
CA THR A 52 6.54 -4.91 -4.19
C THR A 52 7.08 -3.50 -4.39
N LEU A 53 6.92 -2.95 -5.59
CA LEU A 53 7.37 -1.61 -5.96
C LEU A 53 6.16 -0.69 -6.09
N ALA A 54 6.09 0.31 -5.22
CA ALA A 54 5.08 1.34 -5.27
C ALA A 54 5.66 2.65 -4.75
N GLU A 55 5.03 3.74 -5.15
CA GLU A 55 5.41 5.09 -4.73
C GLU A 55 4.31 5.58 -3.82
N PRO A 56 4.64 5.94 -2.57
CA PRO A 56 3.62 6.49 -1.71
C PRO A 56 3.10 7.81 -2.35
N GLY A 57 1.81 8.09 -2.16
CA GLY A 57 1.17 9.33 -2.66
C GLY A 57 0.61 9.27 -4.06
N ILE A 58 1.00 8.25 -4.82
CA ILE A 58 0.48 8.03 -6.16
C ILE A 58 -0.68 7.05 -6.06
N GLU A 59 -1.88 7.58 -6.26
CA GLU A 59 -3.09 6.77 -6.39
C GLU A 59 -3.21 6.23 -7.82
N THR A 60 -3.36 4.93 -7.94
CA THR A 60 -3.64 4.25 -9.20
C THR A 60 -4.45 2.99 -8.96
N ASP A 61 -5.25 2.64 -9.96
CA ASP A 61 -5.95 1.37 -10.10
C ASP A 61 -4.99 0.20 -10.37
N LEU A 62 -3.87 0.46 -11.04
CA LEU A 62 -2.92 -0.57 -11.44
C LEU A 62 -1.51 -0.02 -11.60
N TRP A 63 -0.55 -0.60 -10.89
CA TRP A 63 0.87 -0.45 -11.19
C TRP A 63 1.28 -1.38 -12.34
N ILE A 64 2.03 -0.85 -13.31
CA ILE A 64 2.57 -1.61 -14.44
C ILE A 64 4.08 -1.44 -14.50
N GLY A 65 4.76 -2.29 -15.27
CA GLY A 65 6.18 -2.11 -15.50
C GLY A 65 6.82 -3.13 -16.41
N ASN A 66 8.10 -2.87 -16.70
CA ASN A 66 9.00 -3.73 -17.44
C ASN A 66 10.18 -4.08 -16.54
N ALA A 67 10.79 -5.24 -16.75
CA ALA A 67 12.00 -5.62 -16.05
C ALA A 67 12.92 -6.47 -16.91
N CYS A 68 14.20 -6.46 -16.57
CA CYS A 68 15.20 -7.38 -17.09
C CYS A 68 15.94 -8.03 -15.92
N VAL A 69 16.42 -9.26 -16.12
CA VAL A 69 17.25 -9.96 -15.12
C VAL A 69 18.71 -9.89 -15.57
N THR A 70 19.58 -9.52 -14.63
CA THR A 70 21.03 -9.43 -14.83
C THR A 70 21.62 -10.78 -15.22
N GLY A 71 22.78 -10.76 -15.89
CA GLY A 71 23.45 -11.98 -16.32
C GLY A 71 23.91 -12.89 -15.18
N SER A 72 24.00 -12.41 -13.94
CA SER A 72 24.19 -13.29 -12.78
C SER A 72 22.97 -14.14 -12.45
N GLY A 73 21.77 -13.71 -12.86
CA GLY A 73 20.49 -14.28 -12.45
C GLY A 73 19.99 -13.78 -11.10
N ASP A 74 20.78 -12.96 -10.39
CA ASP A 74 20.53 -12.64 -8.98
C ASP A 74 19.76 -11.35 -8.76
N ARG A 75 19.70 -10.46 -9.76
CA ARG A 75 19.02 -9.16 -9.66
C ARG A 75 18.14 -8.88 -10.86
N ALA A 76 16.98 -8.29 -10.60
CA ALA A 76 16.14 -7.66 -11.62
C ALA A 76 16.29 -6.14 -11.56
N VAL A 77 16.39 -5.51 -12.72
CA VAL A 77 16.21 -4.06 -12.86
C VAL A 77 14.80 -3.84 -13.36
N VAL A 78 14.05 -2.92 -12.75
CA VAL A 78 12.62 -2.74 -12.99
C VAL A 78 12.34 -1.27 -13.28
N ALA A 79 11.57 -0.99 -14.33
CA ALA A 79 10.95 0.30 -14.61
C ALA A 79 9.43 0.17 -14.36
N TYR A 80 8.86 0.99 -13.49
CA TYR A 80 7.46 0.84 -13.04
C TYR A 80 6.74 2.18 -12.87
N ALA A 81 5.42 2.18 -13.06
CA ALA A 81 4.58 3.38 -12.93
C ALA A 81 3.10 3.01 -12.81
N PRO A 82 2.22 3.96 -12.45
CA PRO A 82 0.78 3.87 -12.69
C PRO A 82 0.45 3.59 -14.16
N ARG A 83 -0.58 2.77 -14.39
CA ARG A 83 -1.13 2.48 -15.72
C ARG A 83 -1.52 3.74 -16.49
N THR A 84 -2.06 4.73 -15.79
CA THR A 84 -2.52 6.01 -16.37
C THR A 84 -1.40 6.82 -17.01
N PHE A 85 -0.13 6.59 -16.66
CA PHE A 85 0.99 7.28 -17.30
C PHE A 85 1.10 6.90 -18.79
N THR A 86 0.56 5.74 -19.19
CA THR A 86 0.48 5.35 -20.61
C THR A 86 -0.50 6.17 -21.43
N ASN A 87 -1.28 7.07 -20.81
CA ASN A 87 -2.21 7.97 -21.50
C ASN A 87 -1.60 9.37 -21.74
N ARG A 88 -0.38 9.65 -21.26
CA ARG A 88 0.29 10.96 -21.44
C ARG A 88 1.73 10.77 -21.92
N GLY A 89 2.07 11.34 -23.08
CA GLY A 89 3.38 11.15 -23.73
C GLY A 89 4.59 11.40 -22.79
N VAL A 90 4.67 12.57 -22.17
CA VAL A 90 5.76 12.93 -21.24
C VAL A 90 5.91 11.93 -20.08
N LEU A 91 4.79 11.44 -19.53
CA LEU A 91 4.81 10.49 -18.41
C LEU A 91 5.23 9.08 -18.88
N PHE A 92 4.84 8.68 -20.08
CA PHE A 92 5.30 7.44 -20.70
C PHE A 92 6.80 7.50 -21.02
N ASP A 93 7.26 8.59 -21.61
CA ASP A 93 8.59 8.71 -22.19
C ASP A 93 9.67 8.86 -21.09
N ARG A 94 9.35 9.50 -19.97
CA ARG A 94 10.32 9.72 -18.87
C ARG A 94 9.68 9.90 -17.50
N GLY A 95 8.52 9.29 -17.27
CA GLY A 95 7.80 9.32 -16.01
C GLY A 95 7.71 7.95 -15.32
N ALA A 96 8.47 6.92 -15.68
CA ALA A 96 8.53 5.71 -14.87
C ALA A 96 9.61 5.80 -13.79
N PHE A 97 9.38 5.14 -12.65
CA PHE A 97 10.35 4.96 -11.58
C PHE A 97 11.25 3.78 -11.94
N ALA A 98 12.45 3.72 -11.36
CA ALA A 98 13.36 2.61 -11.57
C ALA A 98 13.85 2.03 -10.24
N ALA A 99 14.04 0.71 -10.17
CA ALA A 99 14.56 0.02 -9.01
C ALA A 99 15.43 -1.18 -9.40
N VAL A 100 16.33 -1.57 -8.51
CA VAL A 100 17.01 -2.88 -8.53
C VAL A 100 16.43 -3.75 -7.42
N VAL A 101 16.03 -4.97 -7.76
CA VAL A 101 15.50 -5.97 -6.84
C VAL A 101 16.47 -7.14 -6.79
N ASP A 102 16.97 -7.46 -5.60
CA ASP A 102 17.71 -8.70 -5.37
C ASP A 102 16.73 -9.88 -5.31
N LEU A 103 16.80 -10.78 -6.29
CA LEU A 103 15.82 -11.84 -6.48
C LEU A 103 15.94 -12.97 -5.45
N ARG A 104 17.06 -13.05 -4.73
CA ARG A 104 17.27 -14.01 -3.65
C ARG A 104 16.64 -13.50 -2.36
N THR A 105 17.01 -12.28 -1.97
CA THR A 105 16.66 -11.69 -0.67
C THR A 105 15.35 -10.91 -0.68
N GLY A 106 14.92 -10.37 -1.82
CA GLY A 106 13.80 -9.44 -1.92
C GLY A 106 14.16 -7.98 -1.64
N SER A 107 15.44 -7.68 -1.37
CA SER A 107 15.91 -6.33 -1.08
C SER A 107 15.68 -5.41 -2.28
N VAL A 108 15.06 -4.25 -2.04
CA VAL A 108 14.76 -3.25 -3.06
C VAL A 108 15.71 -2.06 -2.92
N ARG A 109 16.34 -1.66 -4.02
CA ARG A 109 17.07 -0.39 -4.13
C ARG A 109 16.41 0.47 -5.20
N LYS A 110 15.61 1.44 -4.77
CA LYS A 110 15.03 2.43 -5.66
C LYS A 110 16.12 3.35 -6.22
N LEU A 111 15.98 3.70 -7.49
CA LEU A 111 16.96 4.48 -8.23
C LEU A 111 16.44 5.90 -8.38
N ARG A 112 17.34 6.86 -8.18
CA ARG A 112 17.12 8.27 -8.46
C ARG A 112 17.18 8.56 -9.96
N ALA A 113 16.29 7.90 -10.71
CA ALA A 113 16.22 7.94 -12.15
C ALA A 113 14.79 7.74 -12.61
N ARG A 114 14.32 8.65 -13.44
CA ARG A 114 13.08 8.45 -14.19
C ARG A 114 13.38 7.90 -15.52
N VAL A 115 12.51 7.08 -16.06
CA VAL A 115 12.83 6.31 -17.24
C VAL A 115 11.59 6.13 -18.09
N SER A 116 11.76 5.63 -19.30
CA SER A 116 10.64 5.34 -20.20
C SER A 116 9.90 4.07 -19.78
N LEU A 117 8.59 4.01 -20.03
CA LEU A 117 7.81 2.77 -20.00
C LEU A 117 7.94 1.96 -21.30
N ALA A 118 8.69 2.42 -22.30
CA ALA A 118 8.86 1.70 -23.54
C ALA A 118 9.39 0.27 -23.32
N TYR A 119 8.96 -0.67 -24.17
CA TYR A 119 9.15 -2.11 -24.02
C TYR A 119 10.61 -2.56 -23.86
N PHE A 120 11.55 -1.72 -24.31
CA PHE A 120 12.98 -1.98 -24.34
C PHE A 120 13.72 -1.49 -23.08
N ASN A 121 12.99 -0.93 -22.13
CA ASN A 121 13.54 -0.37 -20.91
C ASN A 121 12.97 -1.07 -19.67
N PRO A 122 13.80 -1.59 -18.74
CA PRO A 122 15.27 -1.66 -18.77
C PRO A 122 15.80 -2.78 -19.67
N SER A 123 17.10 -2.73 -19.97
CA SER A 123 17.82 -3.79 -20.70
C SER A 123 19.07 -4.23 -19.93
N CYS A 124 19.23 -5.53 -19.73
CA CYS A 124 20.31 -6.12 -18.92
C CYS A 124 21.36 -6.78 -19.82
N GLY A 125 22.63 -6.68 -19.44
CA GLY A 125 23.74 -7.31 -20.15
C GLY A 125 24.06 -8.72 -19.63
N THR A 126 25.21 -9.24 -20.04
CA THR A 126 25.67 -10.58 -19.66
C THR A 126 26.26 -10.68 -18.24
N GLY A 127 26.37 -9.55 -17.53
CA GLY A 127 26.82 -9.46 -16.14
C GLY A 127 25.87 -8.63 -15.27
N GLU A 128 26.43 -7.84 -14.35
CA GLU A 128 25.67 -6.98 -13.43
C GLU A 128 25.35 -5.59 -14.01
N GLU A 129 25.63 -5.36 -15.29
CA GLU A 129 25.34 -4.08 -15.94
C GLU A 129 23.96 -4.08 -16.59
N ALA A 130 23.26 -2.96 -16.44
CA ALA A 130 22.01 -2.67 -17.13
C ALA A 130 22.05 -1.27 -17.74
N VAL A 131 21.16 -1.02 -18.70
CA VAL A 131 20.91 0.29 -19.27
C VAL A 131 19.45 0.65 -19.00
N LEU A 132 19.26 1.85 -18.45
CA LEU A 132 17.97 2.50 -18.34
C LEU A 132 17.88 3.62 -19.38
N THR A 133 16.73 3.78 -20.01
CA THR A 133 16.49 4.78 -21.06
C THR A 133 15.55 5.87 -20.54
N GLN A 134 15.97 7.12 -20.67
CA GLN A 134 15.14 8.31 -20.56
C GLN A 134 14.82 8.83 -21.96
N ALA A 135 13.54 8.82 -22.33
CA ALA A 135 13.06 9.38 -23.58
C ALA A 135 12.71 10.86 -23.32
N GLY A 136 13.69 11.73 -23.60
CA GLY A 136 13.63 13.19 -23.43
C GLY A 136 13.38 13.89 -24.75
N ASP A 137 12.73 13.21 -25.67
CA ASP A 137 13.04 13.34 -27.06
C ASP A 137 12.10 14.24 -27.81
N GLN A 138 10.78 14.13 -27.62
CA GLN A 138 9.77 15.01 -28.24
C GLN A 138 9.89 16.49 -27.85
N ASP A 139 10.66 16.80 -26.81
CA ASP A 139 10.81 18.16 -26.29
C ASP A 139 12.24 18.59 -25.90
N LEU A 140 13.17 17.68 -25.57
CA LEU A 140 14.54 18.04 -25.13
C LEU A 140 15.66 17.61 -26.07
N GLY A 141 15.37 17.01 -27.22
CA GLY A 141 16.43 16.86 -28.20
C GLY A 141 17.42 15.71 -27.91
N ARG A 142 17.12 14.71 -27.08
CA ARG A 142 18.05 13.59 -26.77
C ARG A 142 17.39 12.39 -26.07
N THR A 143 17.96 11.21 -26.31
CA THR A 143 17.77 10.05 -25.43
C THR A 143 18.92 10.01 -24.42
N ARG A 144 18.63 9.84 -23.15
CA ARG A 144 19.67 9.62 -22.14
C ARG A 144 19.70 8.16 -21.73
N LEU A 145 20.86 7.53 -21.95
CA LEU A 145 21.17 6.19 -21.46
C LEU A 145 21.85 6.30 -20.11
N LEU A 146 21.27 5.66 -19.10
CA LEU A 146 21.86 5.56 -17.76
C LEU A 146 22.46 4.17 -17.63
N ARG A 147 23.79 4.10 -17.62
CA ARG A 147 24.52 2.85 -17.39
C ARG A 147 24.50 2.54 -15.90
N LEU A 148 23.80 1.49 -15.52
CA LEU A 148 23.58 1.07 -14.15
C LEU A 148 24.46 -0.13 -13.83
N ASN A 149 25.19 -0.06 -12.72
CA ASN A 149 25.74 -1.25 -12.08
C ASN A 149 24.70 -1.76 -11.08
N ALA A 150 24.03 -2.87 -11.39
CA ALA A 150 22.93 -3.40 -10.59
C ALA A 150 23.40 -3.89 -9.21
N ALA A 151 24.63 -4.40 -9.09
CA ALA A 151 25.17 -4.83 -7.80
C ALA A 151 25.30 -3.67 -6.78
N THR A 152 25.72 -2.49 -7.26
CA THR A 152 25.89 -1.29 -6.43
C THR A 152 24.71 -0.32 -6.53
N GLY A 153 23.78 -0.52 -7.46
CA GLY A 153 22.70 0.43 -7.77
C GLY A 153 23.19 1.78 -8.29
N ALA A 154 24.49 1.91 -8.60
CA ALA A 154 25.07 3.17 -9.03
C ALA A 154 24.86 3.38 -10.52
N VAL A 155 24.34 4.56 -10.89
CA VAL A 155 24.40 5.04 -12.28
C VAL A 155 25.84 5.49 -12.54
N THR A 156 26.60 4.62 -13.20
CA THR A 156 28.03 4.79 -13.49
C THR A 156 28.31 5.81 -14.59
N SER A 157 27.39 5.99 -15.53
CA SER A 157 27.49 7.02 -16.56
C SER A 157 26.11 7.43 -17.07
N LYS A 158 25.97 8.71 -17.41
CA LYS A 158 24.82 9.27 -18.12
C LYS A 158 25.29 9.65 -19.52
N ILE A 159 24.86 8.90 -20.53
CA ILE A 159 25.28 9.09 -21.92
C ILE A 159 24.10 9.71 -22.65
N GLU A 160 24.25 10.95 -23.08
CA GLU A 160 23.25 11.61 -23.91
C GLU A 160 23.52 11.27 -25.37
N VAL A 161 22.54 10.64 -26.01
CA VAL A 161 22.59 10.27 -27.41
C VAL A 161 21.62 11.19 -28.16
N PRO A 162 22.10 11.92 -29.18
CA PRO A 162 21.21 12.61 -30.10
C PRO A 162 20.39 11.58 -30.90
N GLY A 163 19.07 11.68 -30.93
CA GLY A 163 18.17 10.69 -31.55
C GLY A 163 17.62 9.65 -30.56
N GLN A 164 16.49 8.99 -30.86
CA GLN A 164 15.96 7.93 -29.98
C GLN A 164 16.69 6.73 -30.39
N LEU A 165 17.19 6.14 -29.34
CA LEU A 165 17.97 4.98 -29.39
C LEU A 165 17.21 3.97 -28.55
N THR A 166 16.64 2.99 -29.24
CA THR A 166 15.79 1.98 -28.61
C THR A 166 16.62 0.75 -28.32
N SER A 167 16.13 -0.12 -27.43
CA SER A 167 16.74 -1.44 -27.20
C SER A 167 18.24 -1.37 -26.86
N ALA A 168 18.66 -0.35 -26.12
CA ALA A 168 20.04 -0.18 -25.71
C ALA A 168 20.43 -1.24 -24.68
N VAL A 169 21.35 -2.12 -25.04
CA VAL A 169 21.81 -3.24 -24.22
C VAL A 169 23.32 -3.12 -23.92
N PRO A 170 23.75 -3.31 -22.66
CA PRO A 170 25.17 -3.30 -22.34
C PRO A 170 25.85 -4.60 -22.79
N THR A 171 27.00 -4.48 -23.46
CA THR A 171 27.88 -5.58 -23.86
C THR A 171 29.29 -5.36 -23.29
N PRO A 172 30.17 -6.38 -23.25
CA PRO A 172 31.57 -6.19 -22.87
C PRO A 172 32.33 -5.15 -23.72
N GLY A 173 31.86 -4.85 -24.94
CA GLY A 173 32.44 -3.80 -25.79
C GLY A 173 31.84 -2.40 -25.59
N GLY A 174 30.92 -2.20 -24.65
CA GLY A 174 30.12 -0.98 -24.49
C GLY A 174 28.64 -1.19 -24.85
N ILE A 175 27.86 -0.11 -24.90
CA ILE A 175 26.42 -0.20 -25.16
C ILE A 175 26.19 -0.41 -26.67
N VAL A 176 25.37 -1.39 -27.01
CA VAL A 176 24.86 -1.63 -28.36
C VAL A 176 23.37 -1.32 -28.35
N ALA A 177 22.84 -0.71 -29.41
CA ALA A 177 21.45 -0.31 -29.47
C ALA A 177 20.88 -0.35 -30.89
N ALA A 178 19.55 -0.28 -30.96
CA ALA A 178 18.84 -0.17 -32.21
C ALA A 178 18.73 1.30 -32.63
N ASP A 179 19.09 1.54 -33.89
CA ASP A 179 19.09 2.86 -34.52
C ASP A 179 18.48 2.75 -35.92
N ALA A 180 18.53 3.86 -36.65
CA ALA A 180 18.02 4.05 -37.98
C ALA A 180 18.47 2.99 -38.99
N GLY A 181 17.68 1.93 -39.21
CA GLY A 181 18.05 0.86 -40.13
C GLY A 181 19.44 0.30 -39.83
N ALA A 182 19.82 0.27 -38.54
CA ALA A 182 21.13 -0.17 -38.11
C ALA A 182 21.13 -0.66 -36.65
N VAL A 183 22.07 -1.56 -36.37
CA VAL A 183 22.55 -1.82 -35.01
C VAL A 183 23.80 -0.99 -34.81
N VAL A 184 23.87 -0.21 -33.72
CA VAL A 184 24.98 0.72 -33.46
C VAL A 184 25.62 0.47 -32.10
N ARG A 185 26.91 0.81 -31.98
CA ARG A 185 27.63 0.93 -30.71
C ARG A 185 27.64 2.40 -30.28
N VAL A 186 27.32 2.64 -29.01
CA VAL A 186 27.33 3.98 -28.41
C VAL A 186 28.63 4.18 -27.65
N GLU A 187 29.37 5.22 -28.03
CA GLU A 187 30.57 5.67 -27.34
C GLU A 187 30.20 6.47 -26.08
N ALA A 188 31.14 6.62 -25.14
CA ALA A 188 30.90 7.41 -23.91
C ALA A 188 30.53 8.89 -24.17
N SER A 189 30.91 9.42 -25.34
CA SER A 189 30.58 10.76 -25.81
C SER A 189 29.14 10.90 -26.34
N GLY A 190 28.39 9.79 -26.47
CA GLY A 190 27.09 9.77 -27.14
C GLY A 190 27.15 9.57 -28.66
N LYS A 191 28.36 9.50 -29.24
CA LYS A 191 28.56 9.21 -30.67
C LYS A 191 28.18 7.77 -30.99
N ARG A 192 27.57 7.56 -32.16
CA ARG A 192 27.11 6.27 -32.65
C ARG A 192 28.02 5.73 -33.74
N ARG A 193 28.40 4.45 -33.64
CA ARG A 193 29.16 3.70 -34.66
C ARG A 193 28.29 2.57 -35.18
N ILE A 194 28.02 2.56 -36.48
CA ILE A 194 27.27 1.47 -37.13
C ILE A 194 28.05 0.15 -37.01
N LEU A 195 27.39 -0.89 -36.53
CA LEU A 195 27.90 -2.27 -36.49
C LEU A 195 27.33 -3.12 -37.62
N ALA A 196 26.06 -2.93 -37.96
CA ALA A 196 25.39 -3.57 -39.09
C ALA A 196 24.22 -2.69 -39.58
N ARG A 197 23.90 -2.78 -40.87
CA ARG A 197 22.66 -2.19 -41.43
C ARG A 197 21.53 -3.21 -41.41
N THR A 198 20.31 -2.72 -41.27
CA THR A 198 19.05 -3.46 -41.22
C THR A 198 18.01 -2.79 -42.11
N SER A 199 16.97 -3.54 -42.47
CA SER A 199 15.89 -3.13 -43.39
C SER A 199 14.77 -2.35 -42.69
N SER A 200 14.75 -2.39 -41.36
CA SER A 200 13.85 -1.67 -40.47
C SER A 200 14.57 -1.38 -39.15
N VAL A 201 13.94 -0.62 -38.24
CA VAL A 201 14.45 -0.40 -36.89
C VAL A 201 14.51 -1.75 -36.16
N PRO A 202 15.69 -2.22 -35.73
CA PRO A 202 15.79 -3.45 -34.95
C PRO A 202 15.02 -3.32 -33.63
N PHE A 203 14.45 -4.41 -33.14
CA PHE A 203 13.74 -4.44 -31.87
C PHE A 203 14.12 -5.67 -31.05
N ARG A 204 13.83 -5.64 -29.74
CA ARG A 204 14.09 -6.74 -28.79
C ARG A 204 15.56 -7.20 -28.79
N LEU A 205 16.49 -6.25 -28.63
CA LEU A 205 17.92 -6.57 -28.56
C LEU A 205 18.26 -7.27 -27.25
N ALA A 206 19.09 -8.31 -27.31
CA ALA A 206 19.64 -9.01 -26.16
C ALA A 206 21.14 -9.30 -26.36
N ALA A 207 21.96 -9.07 -25.34
CA ALA A 207 23.39 -9.37 -25.38
C ALA A 207 23.63 -10.86 -25.13
N ASP A 208 24.47 -11.48 -25.95
CA ASP A 208 24.83 -12.89 -25.81
C ASP A 208 26.20 -13.09 -25.15
N ALA A 209 26.44 -14.29 -24.62
CA ALA A 209 27.62 -14.62 -23.83
C ALA A 209 28.96 -14.46 -24.57
N ASP A 210 28.97 -14.50 -25.90
CA ASP A 210 30.21 -14.28 -26.69
C ASP A 210 30.48 -12.76 -26.91
N GLY A 211 29.64 -11.89 -26.34
CA GLY A 211 29.73 -10.44 -26.46
C GLY A 211 29.08 -9.86 -27.72
N GLY A 212 28.31 -10.68 -28.45
CA GLY A 212 27.45 -10.24 -29.56
C GLY A 212 26.07 -9.76 -29.09
N VAL A 213 25.19 -9.48 -30.05
CA VAL A 213 23.77 -9.17 -29.81
C VAL A 213 22.85 -9.95 -30.73
N VAL A 214 21.72 -10.36 -30.19
CA VAL A 214 20.59 -10.94 -30.93
C VAL A 214 19.49 -9.90 -31.00
N TYR A 215 18.78 -9.81 -32.12
CA TYR A 215 17.70 -8.86 -32.32
C TYR A 215 16.67 -9.36 -33.33
N LEU A 216 15.51 -8.72 -33.36
CA LEU A 216 14.49 -8.91 -34.37
C LEU A 216 14.50 -7.75 -35.36
N GLU A 217 14.20 -8.06 -36.61
CA GLU A 217 14.07 -7.11 -37.70
C GLU A 217 12.83 -7.48 -38.52
N GLN A 218 11.95 -6.50 -38.75
CA GLN A 218 10.83 -6.68 -39.66
C GLN A 218 11.34 -6.57 -41.11
N THR A 219 11.03 -7.57 -41.93
CA THR A 219 11.40 -7.61 -43.35
C THR A 219 10.11 -7.71 -44.17
N GLY A 220 9.73 -6.66 -44.89
CA GLY A 220 8.42 -6.60 -45.54
C GLY A 220 7.29 -6.30 -44.54
N LYS A 221 6.04 -6.62 -44.89
CA LYS A 221 4.86 -6.25 -44.08
C LYS A 221 4.66 -7.15 -42.85
N ASP A 222 4.63 -8.48 -43.05
CA ASP A 222 4.22 -9.42 -42.00
C ASP A 222 5.31 -10.45 -41.61
N THR A 223 6.55 -10.25 -42.07
CA THR A 223 7.66 -11.17 -41.78
C THR A 223 8.67 -10.54 -40.83
N THR A 224 9.14 -11.33 -39.86
CA THR A 224 10.21 -10.96 -38.94
C THR A 224 11.33 -11.98 -39.00
N VAL A 225 12.56 -11.49 -38.90
CA VAL A 225 13.78 -12.29 -38.89
C VAL A 225 14.50 -12.06 -37.56
N ALA A 226 14.84 -13.14 -36.87
CA ALA A 226 15.77 -13.10 -35.75
C ALA A 226 17.20 -13.19 -36.28
N ARG A 227 18.05 -12.25 -35.86
CA ARG A 227 19.45 -12.16 -36.31
C ARG A 227 20.40 -12.12 -35.13
N ARG A 228 21.62 -12.61 -35.36
CA ARG A 228 22.76 -12.48 -34.43
C ARG A 228 23.89 -11.69 -35.08
N LEU A 229 24.38 -10.68 -34.38
CA LEU A 229 25.53 -9.87 -34.77
C LEU A 229 26.69 -10.09 -33.79
N GLY A 230 27.87 -10.37 -34.32
CA GLY A 230 29.10 -10.54 -33.53
C GLY A 230 29.57 -9.23 -32.88
N ARG A 231 30.45 -9.35 -31.88
CA ARG A 231 30.95 -8.23 -31.05
C ARG A 231 31.44 -7.03 -31.87
N ASP A 232 32.23 -7.26 -32.91
CA ASP A 232 32.89 -6.18 -33.65
C ASP A 232 32.05 -5.61 -34.80
N GLY A 233 30.85 -6.17 -35.04
CA GLY A 233 29.96 -5.85 -36.15
C GLY A 233 30.14 -6.79 -37.34
N GLY A 234 29.64 -6.37 -38.51
CA GLY A 234 29.71 -7.15 -39.76
C GLY A 234 28.34 -7.62 -40.26
N THR A 235 28.33 -8.69 -41.07
CA THR A 235 27.10 -9.26 -41.60
C THR A 235 26.38 -10.10 -40.53
N PRO A 236 25.15 -9.74 -40.12
CA PRO A 236 24.42 -10.52 -39.12
C PRO A 236 24.02 -11.90 -39.67
N ALA A 237 24.16 -12.94 -38.85
CA ALA A 237 23.67 -14.28 -39.16
C ALA A 237 22.15 -14.35 -38.93
N THR A 238 21.41 -14.91 -39.89
CA THR A 238 19.98 -15.21 -39.72
C THR A 238 19.83 -16.45 -38.83
N LEU A 239 19.13 -16.30 -37.71
CA LEU A 239 18.81 -17.41 -36.80
C LEU A 239 17.53 -18.10 -37.24
N THR A 240 16.46 -17.35 -37.46
CA THR A 240 15.18 -17.88 -37.93
C THR A 240 14.29 -16.79 -38.52
N THR A 241 13.24 -17.22 -39.22
CA THR A 241 12.24 -16.35 -39.86
C THR A 241 10.84 -16.86 -39.51
N GLY A 242 9.90 -15.93 -39.29
CA GLY A 242 8.52 -16.22 -38.92
C GLY A 242 7.61 -15.02 -39.16
N ALA A 243 6.31 -15.20 -38.87
CA ALA A 243 5.35 -14.10 -38.93
C ALA A 243 5.66 -13.05 -37.84
N LEU A 244 5.33 -11.78 -38.11
CA LEU A 244 5.70 -10.62 -37.28
C LEU A 244 5.33 -10.81 -35.80
N SER A 245 4.10 -11.20 -35.48
CA SER A 245 3.64 -11.44 -34.10
C SER A 245 4.04 -12.81 -33.51
N LYS A 246 4.71 -13.66 -34.29
CA LYS A 246 4.99 -15.06 -33.93
C LYS A 246 6.45 -15.34 -33.56
N LEU A 247 7.28 -14.31 -33.43
CA LEU A 247 8.65 -14.42 -32.92
C LEU A 247 8.92 -13.39 -31.84
N ASP A 248 9.64 -13.78 -30.79
CA ASP A 248 10.19 -12.85 -29.80
C ASP A 248 11.61 -13.26 -29.35
N VAL A 249 12.34 -12.32 -28.75
CA VAL A 249 13.69 -12.54 -28.18
C VAL A 249 13.66 -12.21 -26.68
N THR A 250 14.26 -13.09 -25.88
CA THR A 250 14.39 -12.89 -24.43
C THR A 250 15.75 -13.39 -23.93
N SER A 251 16.18 -12.91 -22.77
CA SER A 251 17.49 -13.20 -22.18
C SER A 251 17.39 -14.03 -20.90
N GLY A 252 18.37 -14.89 -20.67
CA GLY A 252 18.59 -15.62 -19.43
C GLY A 252 19.96 -15.34 -18.81
N ARG A 253 20.22 -16.02 -17.70
CA ARG A 253 21.45 -15.98 -16.93
C ARG A 253 22.66 -16.36 -17.80
N GLY A 254 23.76 -15.66 -17.58
CA GLY A 254 25.06 -15.88 -18.22
C GLY A 254 25.14 -15.40 -19.66
N GLY A 255 24.23 -14.52 -20.10
CA GLY A 255 24.16 -14.10 -21.51
C GLY A 255 23.55 -15.17 -22.43
N ARG A 256 22.73 -16.08 -21.88
CA ARG A 256 21.89 -16.95 -22.70
C ARG A 256 20.83 -16.12 -23.39
N VAL A 257 20.60 -16.37 -24.67
CA VAL A 257 19.53 -15.72 -25.41
C VAL A 257 18.60 -16.78 -25.98
N TYR A 258 17.30 -16.54 -25.86
CA TYR A 258 16.26 -17.42 -26.35
C TYR A 258 15.44 -16.73 -27.43
N VAL A 259 15.12 -17.46 -28.48
CA VAL A 259 14.11 -17.08 -29.47
C VAL A 259 12.86 -17.93 -29.22
N THR A 260 11.72 -17.29 -28.97
CA THR A 260 10.43 -17.96 -28.75
C THR A 260 9.51 -17.79 -29.96
N GLY A 261 8.56 -18.71 -30.15
CA GLY A 261 7.57 -18.70 -31.22
C GLY A 261 7.77 -19.72 -32.33
N ALA A 262 6.99 -19.61 -33.41
CA ALA A 262 6.95 -20.59 -34.50
C ALA A 262 8.12 -20.38 -35.48
N ALA A 263 9.25 -21.02 -35.20
CA ALA A 263 10.52 -20.87 -35.92
C ALA A 263 10.83 -22.05 -36.87
N THR A 264 11.53 -21.78 -37.98
CA THR A 264 11.80 -22.75 -39.08
C THR A 264 13.26 -23.29 -39.13
N LYS A 265 13.98 -23.37 -37.98
CA LYS A 265 15.46 -23.60 -37.75
C LYS A 265 16.31 -22.33 -37.97
N ALA A 266 17.48 -22.12 -37.34
CA ALA A 266 18.55 -22.99 -36.79
C ALA A 266 19.15 -22.52 -35.44
N GLU A 267 19.88 -23.42 -34.75
CA GLU A 267 20.75 -23.12 -33.60
C GLU A 267 22.06 -22.47 -34.05
N ALA A 268 22.50 -21.44 -33.33
CA ALA A 268 23.83 -20.84 -33.51
C ALA A 268 24.45 -20.49 -32.15
N GLY A 269 25.40 -21.31 -31.69
CA GLY A 269 26.22 -21.02 -30.50
C GLY A 269 25.38 -20.86 -29.22
N THR A 270 25.47 -19.69 -28.60
CA THR A 270 24.86 -19.34 -27.29
C THR A 270 23.36 -18.98 -27.36
N VAL A 271 22.71 -19.17 -28.53
CA VAL A 271 21.30 -18.83 -28.76
C VAL A 271 20.47 -20.10 -28.94
N THR A 272 19.37 -20.21 -28.19
CA THR A 272 18.49 -21.39 -28.18
C THR A 272 17.09 -21.04 -28.66
N LEU A 273 16.54 -21.85 -29.58
CA LEU A 273 15.12 -21.74 -29.96
C LEU A 273 14.28 -22.53 -28.95
N LEU A 274 13.26 -21.90 -28.38
CA LEU A 274 12.38 -22.53 -27.40
C LEU A 274 10.99 -22.81 -27.98
N ASP A 275 10.47 -24.00 -27.67
CA ASP A 275 9.07 -24.37 -27.92
C ASP A 275 8.14 -23.70 -26.87
N ALA A 276 8.02 -22.38 -27.00
CA ALA A 276 7.13 -21.52 -26.22
C ALA A 276 6.55 -20.43 -27.12
N PRO A 277 5.34 -19.91 -26.84
CA PRO A 277 4.76 -18.79 -27.56
C PRO A 277 5.67 -17.54 -27.55
N ALA A 278 5.60 -16.73 -28.61
CA ALA A 278 6.25 -15.42 -28.65
C ALA A 278 5.83 -14.57 -27.43
N GLY A 279 6.76 -13.78 -26.87
CA GLY A 279 6.49 -12.94 -25.68
C GLY A 279 6.47 -13.69 -24.34
N THR A 280 6.62 -15.01 -24.34
CA THR A 280 6.70 -15.81 -23.10
C THR A 280 7.92 -15.41 -22.27
N ARG A 281 7.69 -15.17 -20.98
CA ARG A 281 8.79 -14.95 -20.02
C ARG A 281 9.42 -16.30 -19.66
N VAL A 282 10.74 -16.37 -19.75
CA VAL A 282 11.51 -17.60 -19.58
C VAL A 282 12.32 -17.52 -18.28
N SER A 283 12.46 -18.64 -17.58
CA SER A 283 13.29 -18.74 -16.38
C SER A 283 14.77 -18.53 -16.68
N THR A 284 15.56 -18.21 -15.66
CA THR A 284 16.97 -17.81 -15.81
C THR A 284 17.85 -18.78 -16.61
N GLU A 285 17.59 -20.09 -16.57
CA GLU A 285 18.34 -21.12 -17.30
C GLU A 285 17.52 -21.73 -18.45
N GLY A 286 16.30 -21.26 -18.67
CA GLY A 286 15.45 -21.70 -19.78
C GLY A 286 14.80 -23.07 -19.57
N ALA A 287 14.59 -23.51 -18.33
CA ALA A 287 13.88 -24.76 -18.05
C ALA A 287 12.35 -24.59 -17.95
N LEU A 288 11.86 -23.36 -17.72
CA LEU A 288 10.44 -23.04 -17.61
C LEU A 288 10.05 -21.82 -18.45
N ALA A 289 8.91 -21.92 -19.13
CA ALA A 289 8.27 -20.85 -19.89
C ALA A 289 6.95 -20.46 -19.21
N VAL A 290 6.81 -19.21 -18.73
CA VAL A 290 5.58 -18.70 -18.11
C VAL A 290 4.60 -18.27 -19.19
N THR A 291 3.59 -19.10 -19.42
CA THR A 291 2.63 -18.94 -20.53
C THR A 291 1.36 -18.18 -20.14
N GLY A 292 1.14 -17.89 -18.85
CA GLY A 292 0.02 -17.06 -18.40
C GLY A 292 0.08 -16.74 -16.91
N VAL A 293 -0.44 -15.58 -16.52
CA VAL A 293 -0.51 -15.12 -15.12
C VAL A 293 -1.93 -14.58 -14.87
N SER A 294 -2.58 -15.06 -13.81
CA SER A 294 -3.89 -14.64 -13.34
C SER A 294 -3.71 -13.97 -11.99
N ALA A 295 -3.74 -12.64 -11.93
CA ALA A 295 -3.53 -11.89 -10.69
C ALA A 295 -4.69 -12.09 -9.69
N ASP A 296 -5.92 -12.13 -10.21
CA ASP A 296 -7.19 -12.42 -9.54
C ASP A 296 -7.20 -13.80 -8.83
N ARG A 297 -6.84 -14.86 -9.56
CA ARG A 297 -6.79 -16.23 -9.03
C ARG A 297 -5.48 -16.56 -8.34
N LYS A 298 -4.49 -15.66 -8.40
CA LYS A 298 -3.11 -15.88 -7.95
C LYS A 298 -2.51 -17.14 -8.56
N GLU A 299 -2.71 -17.33 -9.86
CA GLU A 299 -2.25 -18.51 -10.60
C GLU A 299 -1.24 -18.15 -11.68
N VAL A 300 -0.25 -19.02 -11.87
CA VAL A 300 0.74 -18.93 -12.93
C VAL A 300 0.72 -20.23 -13.72
N SER A 301 0.37 -20.14 -14.99
CA SER A 301 0.46 -21.24 -15.95
C SER A 301 1.82 -21.22 -16.64
N ALA A 302 2.50 -22.36 -16.67
CA ALA A 302 3.84 -22.47 -17.22
C ALA A 302 4.09 -23.82 -17.89
N ARG A 303 5.00 -23.86 -18.87
CA ARG A 303 5.45 -25.06 -19.57
C ARG A 303 6.88 -25.40 -19.17
N ALA A 304 7.10 -26.61 -18.66
CA ALA A 304 8.42 -27.16 -18.40
C ALA A 304 9.05 -27.58 -19.74
N LEU A 305 10.09 -26.86 -20.16
CA LEU A 305 10.67 -27.00 -21.50
C LEU A 305 11.43 -28.31 -21.69
N ARG A 306 11.96 -28.91 -20.59
CA ARG A 306 12.65 -30.20 -20.63
C ARG A 306 11.74 -31.41 -20.92
N THR A 307 10.48 -31.34 -20.53
CA THR A 307 9.52 -32.46 -20.63
C THR A 307 8.34 -32.15 -21.54
N GLY A 308 8.15 -30.88 -21.90
CA GLY A 308 7.00 -30.37 -22.64
C GLY A 308 5.71 -30.27 -21.83
N ARG A 309 5.70 -30.58 -20.53
CA ARG A 309 4.48 -30.59 -19.70
C ARG A 309 4.09 -29.19 -19.21
N THR A 310 2.79 -28.92 -19.18
CA THR A 310 2.21 -27.69 -18.62
C THR A 310 1.78 -27.89 -17.17
N VAL A 311 2.00 -26.88 -16.34
CA VAL A 311 1.60 -26.82 -14.93
C VAL A 311 0.93 -25.49 -14.61
N THR A 312 -0.03 -25.50 -13.70
CA THR A 312 -0.65 -24.29 -13.13
C THR A 312 -0.40 -24.26 -11.64
N LEU A 313 0.31 -23.22 -11.20
CA LEU A 313 0.85 -23.09 -9.84
C LEU A 313 0.26 -21.85 -9.16
N SER A 314 -0.05 -21.95 -7.87
CA SER A 314 -0.61 -20.86 -7.08
C SER A 314 0.52 -20.04 -6.45
N ALA A 315 0.46 -18.71 -6.57
CA ALA A 315 1.41 -17.79 -5.94
C ALA A 315 1.01 -17.51 -4.48
N VAL A 316 1.93 -17.77 -3.54
CA VAL A 316 1.73 -17.50 -2.11
C VAL A 316 2.46 -16.20 -1.76
N THR A 317 1.74 -15.23 -1.20
CA THR A 317 2.32 -14.00 -0.67
C THR A 317 2.90 -14.25 0.73
N THR A 318 4.20 -14.55 0.83
CA THR A 318 4.92 -14.69 2.10
C THR A 318 6.04 -13.64 2.21
N ALA A 319 5.81 -12.63 3.05
CA ALA A 319 6.75 -11.64 3.61
C ALA A 319 7.10 -10.35 2.83
N LYS A 320 7.30 -9.29 3.65
CA LYS A 320 7.49 -7.86 3.36
C LYS A 320 8.94 -7.49 2.96
N PRO A 321 9.12 -6.54 2.02
CA PRO A 321 10.36 -5.75 1.95
C PRO A 321 10.14 -4.21 1.85
N GLU A 322 11.14 -3.49 2.37
CA GLU A 322 11.19 -2.05 2.71
C GLU A 322 11.01 -1.06 1.55
N ALA A 323 10.38 0.08 1.86
CA ALA A 323 10.38 1.31 1.06
C ALA A 323 11.05 2.45 1.85
N SER A 324 11.96 3.20 1.23
CA SER A 324 12.79 4.27 1.85
C SER A 324 12.78 5.53 0.99
N ARG A 325 12.45 6.74 1.52
CA ARG A 325 12.45 8.04 0.79
C ARG A 325 12.53 9.33 1.63
N ASP A 326 13.55 10.18 1.42
CA ASP A 326 13.75 11.53 2.05
C ASP A 326 13.44 12.73 1.15
N LEU A 327 13.01 13.89 1.72
CA LEU A 327 12.60 15.15 1.02
C LEU A 327 13.32 16.47 1.36
N SER A 328 13.14 17.45 0.46
CA SER A 328 13.25 18.94 0.61
C SER A 328 12.20 19.64 -0.36
N PRO A 329 12.02 20.98 -0.50
CA PRO A 329 10.78 21.66 0.01
C PRO A 329 9.97 22.64 -0.97
N ALA A 330 8.72 23.20 -0.71
CA ALA A 330 8.03 24.45 -1.33
C ALA A 330 6.51 24.93 -1.06
N LEU A 331 6.20 25.93 -0.16
CA LEU A 331 5.16 27.05 -0.02
C LEU A 331 3.94 27.01 1.00
N LEU A 332 3.55 28.10 1.69
CA LEU A 332 2.63 28.10 2.88
C LEU A 332 1.13 27.73 2.71
N GLY A 333 0.55 27.00 3.69
CA GLY A 333 -0.90 26.67 3.84
C GLY A 333 -1.47 26.52 5.28
N ASP A 334 -2.66 25.91 5.48
CA ASP A 334 -3.27 25.61 6.83
C ASP A 334 -2.87 24.23 7.40
N SER A 335 -2.20 24.18 8.55
CA SER A 335 -1.70 22.94 9.18
C SER A 335 -2.76 22.07 9.86
N THR A 336 -3.98 22.60 10.05
CA THR A 336 -4.99 21.96 10.89
C THR A 336 -6.18 21.39 10.13
N ASN A 337 -6.35 21.80 8.87
CA ASN A 337 -7.45 21.40 8.00
C ASN A 337 -6.97 20.53 6.84
N PRO A 338 -7.52 19.32 6.65
CA PRO A 338 -7.18 18.45 5.53
C PRO A 338 -7.49 19.05 4.14
N ALA A 339 -8.45 19.96 4.04
CA ALA A 339 -8.89 20.53 2.77
C ALA A 339 -7.96 21.65 2.26
N ASP A 340 -7.55 21.58 0.99
CA ASP A 340 -6.55 22.49 0.39
C ASP A 340 -7.12 23.81 -0.16
N PHE A 341 -8.20 24.34 0.45
CA PHE A 341 -9.08 25.37 -0.11
C PHE A 341 -8.38 26.48 -0.92
N ALA A 342 -7.64 27.40 -0.29
CA ALA A 342 -7.10 28.58 -0.99
C ALA A 342 -5.85 28.29 -1.85
N GLU A 343 -5.19 27.16 -1.60
CA GLU A 343 -3.89 26.80 -2.17
C GLU A 343 -4.04 26.13 -3.55
N ARG A 344 -5.12 25.36 -3.75
CA ARG A 344 -5.32 24.48 -4.92
C ARG A 344 -5.45 25.20 -6.26
N TYR A 345 -5.05 24.55 -7.35
CA TYR A 345 -5.39 24.97 -8.72
C TYR A 345 -6.58 24.21 -9.29
N CYS A 346 -6.80 22.98 -8.87
CA CYS A 346 -7.94 22.20 -9.31
C CYS A 346 -9.23 22.68 -8.66
N SER A 347 -10.30 22.72 -9.44
CA SER A 347 -11.56 23.37 -9.06
C SER A 347 -12.23 22.74 -7.84
N VAL A 348 -12.26 21.41 -7.76
CA VAL A 348 -12.92 20.67 -6.68
C VAL A 348 -11.87 20.23 -5.65
N PRO A 349 -11.97 20.72 -4.40
CA PRO A 349 -11.00 20.39 -3.37
C PRO A 349 -11.04 18.90 -3.03
N ARG A 350 -9.87 18.25 -2.98
CA ARG A 350 -9.76 16.80 -2.80
C ARG A 350 -10.29 16.35 -1.44
N ASN A 351 -9.85 16.99 -0.35
CA ASN A 351 -10.16 16.62 1.03
C ASN A 351 -11.25 17.48 1.68
N ASP A 352 -12.24 17.95 0.92
CA ASP A 352 -13.42 18.60 1.49
C ASP A 352 -14.53 17.57 1.77
N PRO A 353 -14.98 17.41 3.03
CA PRO A 353 -16.06 16.48 3.41
C PRO A 353 -17.36 16.66 2.63
N LYS A 354 -17.61 17.86 2.09
CA LYS A 354 -18.79 18.20 1.28
C LYS A 354 -18.66 17.78 -0.19
N ASN A 355 -17.49 17.26 -0.59
CA ASN A 355 -17.15 16.89 -1.97
C ASN A 355 -16.60 15.46 -2.02
N GLN A 356 -17.42 14.48 -1.61
CA GLN A 356 -17.10 13.08 -1.86
C GLN A 356 -17.79 12.57 -3.14
N ALA A 357 -17.05 11.85 -3.96
CA ALA A 357 -17.59 11.12 -5.09
C ALA A 357 -18.04 9.73 -4.64
N MET A 358 -19.23 9.29 -5.02
CA MET A 358 -19.65 7.90 -4.85
C MET A 358 -19.04 7.05 -5.96
N GLN A 359 -18.38 5.95 -5.61
CA GLN A 359 -17.93 5.00 -6.61
C GLN A 359 -19.14 4.29 -7.25
N PRO A 360 -19.35 4.41 -8.58
CA PRO A 360 -20.46 3.75 -9.25
C PRO A 360 -20.20 2.25 -9.37
N LYS A 361 -21.28 1.47 -9.52
CA LYS A 361 -21.18 0.10 -10.05
C LYS A 361 -20.80 0.16 -11.54
N PRO A 362 -20.08 -0.83 -12.08
CA PRO A 362 -19.77 -0.90 -13.50
C PRO A 362 -21.03 -0.80 -14.38
N ARG A 363 -22.11 -1.46 -13.95
CA ARG A 363 -23.43 -1.41 -14.57
C ARG A 363 -24.04 -0.01 -14.62
N GLN A 364 -23.80 0.84 -13.62
CA GLN A 364 -24.25 2.24 -13.63
C GLN A 364 -23.52 3.05 -14.70
N VAL A 365 -22.22 2.81 -14.88
CA VAL A 365 -21.40 3.46 -15.91
C VAL A 365 -21.88 3.08 -17.30
N GLU A 366 -22.11 1.79 -17.58
CA GLU A 366 -22.71 1.32 -18.84
C GLU A 366 -24.08 1.94 -19.09
N TRP A 367 -24.97 1.95 -18.08
CA TRP A 367 -26.26 2.61 -18.19
C TRP A 367 -26.11 4.08 -18.57
N ALA A 368 -25.25 4.83 -17.89
CA ALA A 368 -25.08 6.25 -18.18
C ALA A 368 -24.53 6.48 -19.60
N VAL A 369 -23.59 5.65 -20.06
CA VAL A 369 -23.11 5.72 -21.45
C VAL A 369 -24.22 5.41 -22.45
N ASP A 370 -24.94 4.30 -22.29
CA ASP A 370 -26.05 3.87 -23.16
C ASP A 370 -27.11 4.98 -23.30
N GLN A 371 -27.48 5.62 -22.20
CA GLN A 371 -28.41 6.76 -22.22
C GLN A 371 -27.78 8.02 -22.85
N ALA A 372 -26.51 8.32 -22.56
CA ALA A 372 -25.86 9.53 -23.03
C ALA A 372 -25.67 9.53 -24.55
N VAL A 373 -25.23 8.41 -25.13
CA VAL A 373 -25.03 8.30 -26.59
C VAL A 373 -26.34 8.37 -27.37
N ARG A 374 -27.48 8.29 -26.68
CA ARG A 374 -28.84 8.43 -27.24
C ARG A 374 -29.51 9.75 -26.89
N ASN A 375 -28.79 10.69 -26.26
CA ASN A 375 -29.32 11.98 -25.82
C ASN A 375 -30.54 11.85 -24.86
N VAL A 376 -30.52 10.84 -23.99
CA VAL A 376 -31.59 10.60 -23.01
C VAL A 376 -31.05 10.41 -21.58
N LEU A 377 -29.80 10.78 -21.31
CA LEU A 377 -29.23 10.83 -19.95
C LEU A 377 -29.73 12.09 -19.23
N THR A 378 -31.04 12.11 -19.01
CA THR A 378 -31.80 13.22 -18.42
C THR A 378 -32.27 12.91 -17.00
N VAL A 379 -31.65 11.92 -16.34
CA VAL A 379 -31.94 11.60 -14.94
C VAL A 379 -31.91 12.87 -14.09
N TYR A 380 -33.00 13.11 -13.38
CA TYR A 380 -33.16 14.31 -12.57
C TYR A 380 -32.33 14.20 -11.29
N ARG A 381 -31.40 15.14 -11.11
CA ARG A 381 -30.71 15.38 -9.85
C ARG A 381 -31.45 16.52 -9.16
N PRO A 382 -32.19 16.25 -8.06
CA PRO A 382 -32.89 17.30 -7.33
C PRO A 382 -31.91 18.29 -6.69
N ASP A 383 -32.46 19.40 -6.19
CA ASP A 383 -31.69 20.32 -5.35
C ASP A 383 -31.07 19.56 -4.18
N ASN A 384 -29.80 19.86 -3.89
CA ASN A 384 -29.02 19.20 -2.85
C ASN A 384 -28.92 17.67 -3.01
N TRP A 385 -28.91 17.15 -4.25
CA TRP A 385 -28.72 15.72 -4.51
C TRP A 385 -27.47 15.17 -3.80
N LYS A 386 -27.64 14.07 -3.05
CA LYS A 386 -26.62 13.46 -2.18
C LYS A 386 -25.95 14.41 -1.19
N ASN A 387 -26.70 15.42 -0.73
CA ASN A 387 -26.23 16.46 0.19
C ASN A 387 -25.02 17.26 -0.32
N LEU A 388 -24.83 17.34 -1.63
CA LEU A 388 -23.71 18.06 -2.23
C LEU A 388 -23.91 19.59 -2.24
N GLY A 389 -25.07 20.10 -1.82
CA GLY A 389 -25.38 21.54 -1.86
C GLY A 389 -25.35 22.13 -3.27
N MET A 390 -25.64 21.31 -4.29
CA MET A 390 -25.72 21.73 -5.69
C MET A 390 -27.18 22.02 -6.08
N PRO A 391 -27.43 22.98 -7.00
CA PRO A 391 -28.76 23.20 -7.56
C PRO A 391 -29.23 21.98 -8.34
N ALA A 392 -30.53 21.86 -8.59
CA ALA A 392 -31.08 20.81 -9.43
C ALA A 392 -30.54 20.86 -10.87
N TYR A 393 -30.27 19.69 -11.46
CA TYR A 393 -29.83 19.57 -12.86
C TYR A 393 -30.15 18.20 -13.45
N THR A 394 -29.93 18.05 -14.76
CA THR A 394 -29.81 16.76 -15.42
C THR A 394 -28.44 16.70 -16.11
N PRO A 395 -27.78 15.53 -16.22
CA PRO A 395 -26.46 15.43 -16.83
C PRO A 395 -26.40 16.04 -18.24
N GLN A 396 -27.33 15.68 -19.13
CA GLN A 396 -27.38 16.26 -20.48
C GLN A 396 -28.11 17.59 -20.60
N GLY A 397 -28.81 18.05 -19.56
CA GLY A 397 -29.23 19.45 -19.48
C GLY A 397 -28.05 20.38 -19.19
N MET A 398 -27.11 19.92 -18.36
CA MET A 398 -25.88 20.65 -18.03
C MET A 398 -24.82 20.52 -19.12
N PHE A 399 -24.67 19.33 -19.69
CA PHE A 399 -23.72 19.00 -20.75
C PHE A 399 -24.48 18.45 -21.97
N PRO A 400 -25.16 19.31 -22.75
CA PRO A 400 -25.94 18.87 -23.92
C PRO A 400 -25.03 18.18 -24.94
N PRO A 401 -25.43 17.09 -25.62
CA PRO A 401 -24.56 16.48 -26.62
C PRO A 401 -24.35 17.40 -27.83
N ILE A 402 -23.24 17.21 -28.52
CA ILE A 402 -22.91 17.87 -29.79
C ILE A 402 -23.38 16.96 -30.93
N PRO A 403 -24.21 17.44 -31.87
CA PRO A 403 -24.57 16.68 -33.07
C PRO A 403 -23.34 16.28 -33.88
N LEU A 404 -23.32 15.04 -34.37
CA LEU A 404 -22.21 14.54 -35.18
C LEU A 404 -22.28 15.06 -36.61
N SER A 405 -21.14 15.53 -37.13
CA SER A 405 -20.95 15.72 -38.56
C SER A 405 -21.16 14.37 -39.27
N GLY A 406 -22.08 14.34 -40.23
CA GLY A 406 -22.53 13.11 -40.91
C GLY A 406 -23.73 12.39 -40.29
N GLY A 407 -24.29 12.89 -39.17
CA GLY A 407 -25.43 12.28 -38.48
C GLY A 407 -25.07 11.08 -37.62
N GLY A 408 -26.07 10.40 -37.04
CA GLY A 408 -25.86 9.22 -36.19
C GLY A 408 -25.41 9.53 -34.76
N ASN A 409 -24.93 8.49 -34.06
CA ASN A 409 -24.55 8.53 -32.64
C ASN A 409 -23.17 7.90 -32.42
N VAL A 410 -22.56 8.21 -31.27
CA VAL A 410 -21.37 7.51 -30.78
C VAL A 410 -21.76 6.09 -30.37
N PRO A 411 -21.06 5.03 -30.80
CA PRO A 411 -21.27 3.69 -30.25
C PRO A 411 -20.90 3.65 -28.77
N ALA A 412 -21.79 3.15 -27.92
CA ALA A 412 -21.60 3.03 -26.47
C ALA A 412 -20.24 2.41 -26.12
N GLN A 413 -19.82 1.37 -26.84
CA GLN A 413 -18.56 0.67 -26.60
C GLN A 413 -17.30 1.49 -26.87
N VAL A 414 -17.33 2.49 -27.75
CA VAL A 414 -16.19 3.40 -27.93
C VAL A 414 -16.03 4.26 -26.67
N MET A 415 -17.14 4.78 -26.15
CA MET A 415 -17.13 5.59 -24.92
C MET A 415 -16.79 4.75 -23.68
N LEU A 416 -17.29 3.51 -23.59
CA LEU A 416 -16.93 2.57 -22.53
C LEU A 416 -15.47 2.11 -22.61
N GLY A 417 -14.93 1.98 -23.83
CA GLY A 417 -13.52 1.70 -24.04
C GLY A 417 -12.62 2.85 -23.54
N ILE A 418 -13.04 4.10 -23.74
CA ILE A 418 -12.38 5.27 -23.12
C ILE A 418 -12.50 5.21 -21.59
N ALA A 419 -13.69 4.96 -21.05
CA ALA A 419 -13.89 4.90 -19.60
C ALA A 419 -13.03 3.80 -18.94
N ALA A 420 -12.91 2.63 -19.57
CA ALA A 420 -12.03 1.55 -19.12
C ALA A 420 -10.57 1.99 -19.18
N GLN A 421 -10.14 2.59 -20.30
CA GLN A 421 -8.76 3.01 -20.50
C GLN A 421 -8.34 4.18 -19.60
N GLU A 422 -9.24 5.10 -19.27
CA GLU A 422 -8.94 6.32 -18.50
C GLU A 422 -8.97 6.08 -16.99
N SER A 423 -9.93 5.31 -16.48
CA SER A 423 -10.20 5.23 -15.03
C SER A 423 -10.56 3.84 -14.51
N ASN A 424 -10.63 2.83 -15.37
CA ASN A 424 -11.21 1.53 -15.02
C ASN A 424 -12.69 1.64 -14.56
N LEU A 425 -13.43 2.58 -15.15
CA LEU A 425 -14.82 2.94 -14.82
C LEU A 425 -14.99 3.62 -13.44
N TRP A 426 -13.90 4.15 -12.85
CA TRP A 426 -13.95 4.73 -11.50
C TRP A 426 -14.28 6.22 -11.49
N GLN A 427 -15.04 6.64 -10.48
CA GLN A 427 -15.35 8.06 -10.23
C GLN A 427 -14.73 8.54 -8.90
N ALA A 428 -14.56 7.64 -7.94
CA ALA A 428 -13.95 7.94 -6.65
C ALA A 428 -12.52 7.37 -6.57
N ALA A 429 -11.74 7.87 -5.63
CA ALA A 429 -10.40 7.38 -5.32
C ALA A 429 -10.38 5.87 -5.06
N ARG A 430 -9.23 5.24 -5.32
CA ARG A 430 -9.03 3.77 -5.34
C ARG A 430 -9.45 3.02 -4.06
N PHE A 431 -9.62 3.74 -2.96
CA PHE A 431 -10.00 3.17 -1.67
C PHE A 431 -11.51 2.89 -1.55
N ALA A 432 -12.32 3.42 -2.47
CA ALA A 432 -13.75 3.21 -2.51
C ALA A 432 -14.12 2.02 -3.42
N VAL A 433 -14.87 1.08 -2.86
CA VAL A 433 -15.61 0.07 -3.63
C VAL A 433 -17.00 0.62 -4.03
N PRO A 434 -17.70 0.04 -5.03
CA PRO A 434 -18.99 0.55 -5.45
C PRO A 434 -19.99 0.79 -4.30
N GLY A 435 -20.56 1.99 -4.28
CA GLY A 435 -21.44 2.49 -3.22
C GLY A 435 -20.73 3.28 -2.12
N VAL A 436 -19.43 3.06 -1.87
CA VAL A 436 -18.63 3.87 -0.94
C VAL A 436 -18.31 5.21 -1.58
N THR A 437 -18.41 6.28 -0.80
CA THR A 437 -17.97 7.61 -1.21
C THR A 437 -16.53 7.84 -0.75
N ALA A 438 -15.74 8.57 -1.53
CA ALA A 438 -14.38 8.96 -1.15
C ALA A 438 -13.98 10.26 -1.84
N ASN A 439 -12.71 10.65 -1.75
CA ASN A 439 -12.15 11.70 -2.60
C ASN A 439 -12.55 11.48 -4.09
N PRO A 440 -12.81 12.55 -4.86
CA PRO A 440 -12.98 12.42 -6.31
C PRO A 440 -11.75 11.78 -6.94
N LEU A 441 -11.95 10.88 -7.90
CA LEU A 441 -10.85 10.40 -8.73
C LEU A 441 -10.29 11.60 -9.51
N ILE A 442 -9.01 11.87 -9.33
CA ILE A 442 -8.32 12.98 -9.99
C ILE A 442 -6.93 12.55 -10.43
N GLY A 443 -6.42 13.16 -11.51
CA GLY A 443 -5.02 13.13 -11.91
C GLY A 443 -4.07 13.77 -10.88
N ASN A 444 -2.97 14.35 -11.34
CA ASN A 444 -1.95 14.94 -10.46
C ASN A 444 -2.43 16.24 -9.77
N TYR A 445 -3.29 16.12 -8.76
CA TYR A 445 -3.95 17.26 -8.07
C TYR A 445 -2.96 18.26 -7.45
N TYR A 446 -1.88 17.75 -6.86
CA TYR A 446 -0.84 18.56 -6.20
C TYR A 446 0.28 19.01 -7.15
N GLY A 447 0.26 18.55 -8.42
CA GLY A 447 1.28 18.88 -9.41
C GLY A 447 2.69 18.38 -9.08
N VAL A 448 2.82 17.41 -8.17
CA VAL A 448 4.10 16.85 -7.74
C VAL A 448 4.92 16.36 -8.95
N ASP A 449 6.22 16.68 -9.02
CA ASP A 449 7.18 15.93 -9.88
C ASP A 449 7.56 14.66 -9.12
N ILE A 450 6.58 13.80 -9.01
CA ILE A 450 6.88 12.38 -8.96
C ILE A 450 7.62 11.95 -10.23
N TYR A 451 7.61 12.78 -11.29
CA TYR A 451 8.13 12.56 -12.64
C TYR A 451 9.61 12.87 -12.87
N ASN A 452 10.38 13.21 -11.83
CA ASN A 452 11.81 13.49 -11.95
C ASN A 452 12.68 12.46 -11.20
N GLY A 453 13.99 12.45 -11.47
CA GLY A 453 14.90 11.45 -10.88
C GLY A 453 15.14 11.62 -9.38
N THR A 454 14.44 12.53 -8.71
CA THR A 454 14.70 12.93 -7.34
C THR A 454 13.48 12.59 -6.51
N GLU A 455 13.58 11.52 -5.73
CA GLU A 455 12.51 11.18 -4.77
C GLU A 455 12.37 12.25 -3.68
N ALA A 456 13.32 13.20 -3.60
CA ALA A 456 13.34 14.28 -2.63
C ALA A 456 12.38 15.44 -2.91
N ASP A 457 11.65 15.42 -4.03
CA ASP A 457 10.54 16.34 -4.28
C ASP A 457 9.25 15.64 -4.75
N ASP A 458 9.15 14.32 -4.54
CA ASP A 458 7.96 13.49 -4.88
C ASP A 458 6.69 13.99 -4.18
N TRP A 459 6.83 14.71 -3.06
CA TRP A 459 5.75 15.27 -2.27
C TRP A 459 5.75 16.79 -2.22
N THR A 460 6.61 17.42 -3.01
CA THR A 460 6.65 18.87 -3.15
C THR A 460 5.50 19.31 -4.04
N ILE A 461 4.54 19.97 -3.41
CA ILE A 461 3.35 20.49 -4.07
C ILE A 461 3.75 21.60 -5.06
N ARG A 462 3.36 21.45 -6.33
CA ARG A 462 3.52 22.44 -7.41
C ARG A 462 2.17 22.70 -8.05
N TRP A 463 1.38 23.56 -7.43
CA TRP A 463 -0.01 23.78 -7.83
C TRP A 463 -0.18 24.19 -9.30
N ASP A 464 0.74 24.97 -9.87
CA ASP A 464 0.67 25.39 -11.28
C ASP A 464 0.83 24.23 -12.28
N LYS A 465 1.44 23.12 -11.84
CA LYS A 465 1.63 21.89 -12.60
C LYS A 465 0.51 20.86 -12.42
N ALA A 466 -0.53 21.18 -11.64
CA ALA A 466 -1.60 20.23 -11.35
C ALA A 466 -2.34 19.74 -12.61
N ASP A 467 -2.52 18.43 -12.75
CA ASP A 467 -3.40 17.82 -13.76
C ASP A 467 -4.79 17.59 -13.16
N CYS A 468 -5.71 18.49 -13.48
CA CYS A 468 -7.06 18.52 -12.91
C CYS A 468 -8.05 17.68 -13.73
N GLY A 469 -7.62 16.50 -14.20
CA GLY A 469 -8.47 15.53 -14.87
C GLY A 469 -9.31 14.77 -13.86
N TYR A 470 -10.65 14.84 -13.94
CA TYR A 470 -11.56 14.24 -12.95
C TYR A 470 -12.37 13.06 -13.52
N GLY A 471 -12.59 12.05 -12.68
CA GLY A 471 -13.65 11.04 -12.80
C GLY A 471 -13.48 10.02 -13.94
N VAL A 472 -14.60 9.37 -14.31
CA VAL A 472 -14.65 8.22 -15.21
C VAL A 472 -13.94 8.44 -16.54
N THR A 473 -14.03 9.65 -17.09
CA THR A 473 -13.52 10.02 -18.41
C THR A 473 -12.35 10.98 -18.34
N GLN A 474 -11.82 11.24 -17.14
CA GLN A 474 -10.65 12.12 -16.92
C GLN A 474 -10.79 13.51 -17.59
N VAL A 475 -11.98 14.11 -17.49
CA VAL A 475 -12.25 15.46 -18.05
C VAL A 475 -11.30 16.47 -17.40
N THR A 476 -10.47 17.11 -18.22
CA THR A 476 -9.40 18.02 -17.77
C THR A 476 -9.68 19.48 -18.16
N ASP A 477 -10.19 19.72 -19.37
CA ASP A 477 -10.38 21.07 -19.90
C ASP A 477 -11.45 21.84 -19.11
N GLY A 478 -11.09 23.04 -18.68
CA GLY A 478 -11.90 23.93 -17.87
C GLY A 478 -12.07 23.48 -16.42
N MET A 479 -11.28 22.52 -15.93
CA MET A 479 -11.38 21.99 -14.56
C MET A 479 -10.42 22.63 -13.54
N ARG A 480 -9.62 23.62 -13.98
CA ARG A 480 -8.87 24.51 -13.09
C ARG A 480 -9.75 25.64 -12.56
N LEU A 481 -9.40 26.20 -11.40
CA LEU A 481 -10.07 27.38 -10.86
C LEU A 481 -9.98 28.55 -11.82
N ALA A 482 -11.03 29.37 -11.86
CA ALA A 482 -11.02 30.62 -12.60
C ALA A 482 -9.86 31.53 -12.14
N GLY A 483 -9.09 32.06 -13.09
CA GLY A 483 -7.85 32.82 -12.85
C GLY A 483 -6.60 31.95 -12.64
N ARG A 484 -6.71 30.63 -12.72
CA ARG A 484 -5.59 29.67 -12.59
C ARG A 484 -5.54 28.66 -13.76
N GLU A 485 -6.23 28.96 -14.85
CA GLU A 485 -6.32 28.14 -16.07
C GLU A 485 -4.96 27.96 -16.76
N LYS A 486 -4.84 26.94 -17.62
CA LYS A 486 -3.72 26.86 -18.57
C LYS A 486 -3.83 28.00 -19.60
N PRO A 487 -2.72 28.41 -20.24
CA PRO A 487 -2.78 29.40 -21.32
C PRO A 487 -3.75 28.97 -22.44
N GLY A 488 -4.71 29.84 -22.79
CA GLY A 488 -5.71 29.58 -23.82
C GLY A 488 -6.91 28.73 -23.39
N GLU A 489 -6.99 28.34 -22.11
CA GLU A 489 -8.11 27.62 -21.53
C GLU A 489 -9.10 28.58 -20.84
N THR A 490 -10.38 28.20 -20.78
CA THR A 490 -11.41 28.92 -20.02
C THR A 490 -12.01 27.98 -18.99
N ALA A 491 -12.08 28.41 -17.72
CA ALA A 491 -12.68 27.61 -16.66
C ALA A 491 -14.17 27.38 -16.92
N LEU A 492 -14.63 26.15 -16.68
CA LEU A 492 -16.07 25.84 -16.62
C LEU A 492 -16.70 26.54 -15.40
N PRO A 493 -18.02 26.84 -15.45
CA PRO A 493 -18.73 27.29 -14.26
C PRO A 493 -18.56 26.31 -13.10
N HIS A 494 -18.38 26.82 -11.88
CA HIS A 494 -18.03 26.00 -10.72
C HIS A 494 -19.02 24.85 -10.42
N HIS A 495 -20.32 25.03 -10.66
CA HIS A 495 -21.30 23.95 -10.50
C HIS A 495 -21.12 22.84 -11.54
N GLN A 496 -20.68 23.16 -12.76
CA GLN A 496 -20.33 22.17 -13.78
C GLN A 496 -19.07 21.41 -13.39
N GLN A 497 -18.06 22.11 -12.88
CA GLN A 497 -16.84 21.49 -12.35
C GLN A 497 -17.15 20.51 -11.22
N ARG A 498 -18.00 20.90 -10.26
CA ARG A 498 -18.45 20.00 -9.19
C ARG A 498 -19.23 18.79 -9.72
N ALA A 499 -20.14 18.99 -10.69
CA ALA A 499 -20.88 17.87 -11.28
C ALA A 499 -19.94 16.88 -11.99
N VAL A 500 -18.94 17.36 -12.74
CA VAL A 500 -17.93 16.51 -13.40
C VAL A 500 -17.13 15.68 -12.38
N ALA A 501 -16.78 16.27 -11.24
CA ALA A 501 -15.98 15.58 -10.21
C ALA A 501 -16.80 14.63 -9.32
N LEU A 502 -18.09 14.89 -9.11
CA LEU A 502 -18.89 14.22 -8.07
C LEU A 502 -20.05 13.36 -8.60
N ASP A 503 -20.45 13.53 -9.87
CA ASP A 503 -21.51 12.75 -10.53
C ASP A 503 -20.95 12.05 -11.77
N PHE A 504 -20.81 10.72 -11.69
CA PHE A 504 -20.30 9.90 -12.79
C PHE A 504 -21.12 10.09 -14.09
N ALA A 505 -22.43 10.36 -14.00
CA ALA A 505 -23.28 10.57 -15.16
C ALA A 505 -23.01 11.92 -15.84
N ALA A 506 -22.77 12.98 -15.05
CA ALA A 506 -22.37 14.28 -15.57
C ALA A 506 -20.94 14.22 -16.16
N ASN A 507 -20.04 13.48 -15.52
CA ASN A 507 -18.71 13.20 -16.05
C ASN A 507 -18.77 12.53 -17.43
N ILE A 508 -19.57 11.48 -17.58
CA ILE A 508 -19.80 10.79 -18.86
C ILE A 508 -20.39 11.75 -19.91
N ALA A 509 -21.38 12.57 -19.56
CA ALA A 509 -21.95 13.53 -20.49
C ALA A 509 -20.93 14.58 -20.97
N ALA A 510 -20.06 15.06 -20.08
CA ALA A 510 -18.96 15.95 -20.43
C ALA A 510 -17.90 15.25 -21.31
N GLY A 511 -17.48 14.04 -20.94
CA GLY A 511 -16.55 13.22 -21.74
C GLY A 511 -17.09 12.90 -23.13
N LEU A 512 -18.38 12.60 -23.25
CA LEU A 512 -19.05 12.36 -24.52
C LEU A 512 -19.00 13.59 -25.43
N ARG A 513 -19.23 14.80 -24.89
CA ARG A 513 -19.09 16.05 -25.66
C ARG A 513 -17.68 16.23 -26.21
N ILE A 514 -16.64 15.89 -25.44
CA ILE A 514 -15.25 15.95 -25.90
C ILE A 514 -15.08 15.01 -27.09
N LEU A 515 -15.51 13.75 -26.99
CA LEU A 515 -15.40 12.77 -28.08
C LEU A 515 -16.18 13.20 -29.34
N GLN A 516 -17.40 13.70 -29.18
CA GLN A 516 -18.22 14.24 -30.29
C GLN A 516 -17.53 15.44 -30.95
N SER A 517 -16.95 16.34 -30.15
CA SER A 517 -16.17 17.47 -30.67
C SER A 517 -14.95 17.00 -31.47
N LYS A 518 -14.23 15.97 -30.98
CA LYS A 518 -13.08 15.40 -31.70
C LYS A 518 -13.50 14.73 -33.00
N TRP A 519 -14.61 14.00 -33.02
CA TRP A 519 -15.18 13.44 -34.25
C TRP A 519 -15.47 14.52 -35.29
N ASN A 520 -16.16 15.59 -34.90
CA ASN A 520 -16.47 16.69 -35.82
C ASN A 520 -15.18 17.36 -36.32
N GLN A 521 -14.25 17.68 -35.41
CA GLN A 521 -12.94 18.28 -35.77
C GLN A 521 -12.19 17.44 -36.81
N THR A 522 -12.06 16.12 -36.60
CA THR A 522 -11.34 15.25 -37.53
C THR A 522 -12.12 15.07 -38.83
N ARG A 523 -13.43 14.85 -38.76
CA ARG A 523 -14.25 14.58 -39.95
C ARG A 523 -14.39 15.80 -40.85
N ASP A 524 -14.64 16.98 -40.28
CA ASP A 524 -14.78 18.23 -41.02
C ASP A 524 -13.48 18.62 -41.72
N ALA A 525 -12.33 18.19 -41.17
CA ALA A 525 -11.02 18.31 -41.79
C ALA A 525 -10.70 17.18 -42.81
N GLY A 526 -11.66 16.31 -43.13
CA GLY A 526 -11.52 15.24 -44.13
C GLY A 526 -10.81 13.97 -43.64
N LEU A 527 -10.50 13.84 -42.35
CA LEU A 527 -9.94 12.62 -41.76
C LEU A 527 -11.08 11.61 -41.55
N VAL A 528 -11.48 10.93 -42.62
CA VAL A 528 -12.56 9.94 -42.63
C VAL A 528 -11.98 8.53 -42.73
N LEU A 529 -12.48 7.62 -41.89
CA LEU A 529 -12.06 6.22 -41.86
C LEU A 529 -13.07 5.31 -42.55
N ASN A 530 -12.58 4.36 -43.34
CA ASN A 530 -13.35 3.38 -44.09
C ASN A 530 -14.52 4.05 -44.86
N ASN A 531 -15.77 3.76 -44.47
CA ASN A 531 -16.97 4.36 -45.06
C ASN A 531 -17.49 5.59 -44.30
N GLY A 532 -16.83 6.00 -43.20
CA GLY A 532 -17.20 7.15 -42.38
C GLY A 532 -18.54 7.00 -41.65
N ASP A 533 -19.08 5.79 -41.53
CA ASP A 533 -20.33 5.52 -40.81
C ASP A 533 -20.08 5.57 -39.29
N PRO A 534 -20.71 6.51 -38.55
CA PRO A 534 -20.51 6.63 -37.11
C PRO A 534 -21.05 5.44 -36.30
N SER A 535 -21.88 4.58 -36.88
CA SER A 535 -22.35 3.36 -36.20
C SER A 535 -21.26 2.26 -36.09
N LYS A 536 -20.11 2.45 -36.73
CA LYS A 536 -19.03 1.46 -36.82
C LYS A 536 -17.86 1.80 -35.90
N ILE A 537 -17.42 0.83 -35.09
CA ILE A 537 -16.39 1.00 -34.05
C ILE A 537 -15.08 1.58 -34.61
N GLU A 538 -14.56 0.98 -35.69
CA GLU A 538 -13.27 1.33 -36.31
C GLU A 538 -13.21 2.77 -36.80
N ASN A 539 -14.35 3.33 -37.21
CA ASN A 539 -14.40 4.67 -37.77
C ASN A 539 -14.09 5.77 -36.73
N TRP A 540 -14.13 5.44 -35.44
CA TRP A 540 -13.83 6.36 -34.34
C TRP A 540 -12.34 6.51 -34.03
N PHE A 541 -11.46 5.76 -34.70
CA PHE A 541 -10.03 5.70 -34.36
C PHE A 541 -9.36 7.08 -34.34
N TYR A 542 -9.65 7.96 -35.31
CA TYR A 542 -9.12 9.35 -35.29
C TYR A 542 -9.69 10.20 -34.16
N ALA A 543 -10.98 10.11 -33.88
CA ALA A 543 -11.61 10.86 -32.80
C ALA A 543 -11.04 10.45 -31.43
N VAL A 544 -10.80 9.15 -31.23
CA VAL A 544 -10.15 8.60 -30.04
C VAL A 544 -8.68 9.01 -29.94
N TRP A 545 -7.96 9.05 -31.05
CA TRP A 545 -6.59 9.59 -31.11
C TRP A 545 -6.56 11.05 -30.68
N ALA A 546 -7.46 11.87 -31.24
CA ALA A 546 -7.58 13.28 -30.91
C ALA A 546 -8.13 13.53 -29.50
N TYR A 547 -8.89 12.60 -28.93
CA TYR A 547 -9.35 12.64 -27.54
C TYR A 547 -8.16 12.61 -26.58
N ASN A 548 -7.18 11.73 -26.84
CA ASN A 548 -6.03 11.55 -25.98
C ASN A 548 -4.95 12.63 -26.15
N SER A 549 -4.56 12.93 -27.40
CA SER A 549 -3.40 13.80 -27.68
C SER A 549 -3.75 15.13 -28.36
N GLY A 550 -5.05 15.41 -28.59
CA GLY A 550 -5.50 16.59 -29.31
C GLY A 550 -5.51 16.44 -30.84
N PHE A 551 -6.13 17.42 -31.51
CA PHE A 551 -6.16 17.57 -32.97
C PHE A 551 -5.58 18.94 -33.34
N TYR A 552 -4.69 18.97 -34.33
CA TYR A 552 -4.02 20.17 -34.80
C TYR A 552 -4.64 20.61 -36.14
N PRO A 553 -5.43 21.69 -36.21
CA PRO A 553 -6.13 22.06 -37.43
C PRO A 553 -5.17 22.59 -38.51
N GLU A 554 -5.54 22.42 -39.78
CA GLU A 554 -4.76 22.89 -40.94
C GLU A 554 -4.49 24.41 -40.89
N SER A 555 -5.40 25.20 -40.30
CA SER A 555 -5.21 26.64 -40.09
C SER A 555 -4.00 26.97 -39.21
N GLN A 556 -3.51 26.02 -38.41
CA GLN A 556 -2.31 26.15 -37.58
C GLN A 556 -1.09 25.46 -38.21
N ALA A 557 -1.19 24.92 -39.43
CA ALA A 557 -0.09 24.22 -40.08
C ALA A 557 1.15 25.12 -40.23
N ALA A 558 0.97 26.39 -40.60
CA ALA A 558 2.08 27.33 -40.72
C ALA A 558 2.86 27.52 -39.39
N ALA A 559 2.17 27.54 -38.25
CA ALA A 559 2.80 27.62 -36.93
C ALA A 559 3.48 26.30 -36.52
N ASN A 560 3.17 25.20 -37.22
CA ASN A 560 3.65 23.86 -36.95
C ASN A 560 4.54 23.31 -38.06
N ASN A 561 5.27 24.18 -38.77
CA ASN A 561 6.18 23.80 -39.86
C ASN A 561 5.51 23.07 -41.03
N GLY A 562 4.22 23.33 -41.29
CA GLY A 562 3.42 22.66 -42.31
C GLY A 562 2.67 21.43 -41.82
N ALA A 563 2.95 20.95 -40.61
CA ALA A 563 2.26 19.78 -40.06
C ALA A 563 0.89 20.13 -39.44
N TRP A 564 -0.09 19.25 -39.66
CA TRP A 564 -1.44 19.33 -39.09
C TRP A 564 -2.06 17.92 -39.06
N GLY A 565 -3.15 17.74 -38.31
CA GLY A 565 -3.85 16.46 -38.17
C GLY A 565 -3.72 15.84 -36.77
N VAL A 566 -3.60 14.51 -36.72
CA VAL A 566 -3.42 13.75 -35.47
C VAL A 566 -1.94 13.43 -35.21
N GLY A 567 -1.47 13.63 -33.97
CA GLY A 567 -0.04 13.68 -33.62
C GLY A 567 0.70 12.33 -33.60
N TRP A 568 2.02 12.34 -33.79
CA TRP A 568 2.88 11.15 -33.99
C TRP A 568 2.94 10.15 -32.81
N ALA A 569 2.71 10.60 -31.57
CA ALA A 569 2.84 9.75 -30.39
C ALA A 569 1.94 8.50 -30.43
N ASN A 570 0.71 8.63 -30.93
CA ASN A 570 -0.26 7.55 -31.04
C ASN A 570 -0.26 6.86 -32.42
N ASN A 571 0.71 7.17 -33.29
CA ASN A 571 0.81 6.54 -34.60
C ASN A 571 1.24 5.07 -34.46
N PRO A 572 0.50 4.10 -35.03
CA PRO A 572 0.87 2.68 -35.00
C PRO A 572 2.27 2.35 -35.55
N ALA A 573 2.81 3.20 -36.43
CA ALA A 573 4.17 3.10 -37.00
C ALA A 573 5.28 3.62 -36.08
N ASN A 574 4.93 4.19 -34.92
CA ASN A 574 5.92 4.74 -33.99
C ASN A 574 6.75 3.62 -33.33
N PRO A 575 8.09 3.61 -33.49
CA PRO A 575 8.94 2.53 -32.95
C PRO A 575 8.97 2.40 -31.42
N LYS A 576 8.36 3.33 -30.67
CA LYS A 576 8.17 3.18 -29.22
C LYS A 576 7.28 1.97 -28.86
N TYR A 577 6.43 1.56 -29.78
CA TYR A 577 5.63 0.35 -29.68
C TYR A 577 6.32 -0.81 -30.40
N PRO A 578 6.36 -2.02 -29.82
CA PRO A 578 6.98 -3.15 -30.48
C PRO A 578 6.27 -3.49 -31.79
N ALA A 579 7.05 -3.76 -32.84
CA ALA A 579 6.54 -4.10 -34.16
C ALA A 579 5.78 -5.43 -34.15
N ASN A 580 6.15 -6.38 -33.28
CA ASN A 580 5.49 -7.68 -33.14
C ASN A 580 4.23 -7.69 -32.25
N ARG A 581 3.66 -6.53 -31.86
CA ARG A 581 2.43 -6.50 -31.05
C ARG A 581 1.23 -7.03 -31.83
N GLY A 582 0.39 -7.82 -31.14
CA GLY A 582 -0.92 -8.27 -31.63
C GLY A 582 -2.00 -7.19 -31.48
N SER A 583 -3.26 -7.59 -31.64
CA SER A 583 -4.41 -6.75 -31.28
C SER A 583 -4.60 -6.74 -29.77
N PHE A 584 -4.82 -5.57 -29.18
CA PHE A 584 -4.92 -5.44 -27.72
C PHE A 584 -6.07 -6.29 -27.16
N LEU A 585 -5.77 -7.11 -26.14
CA LEU A 585 -6.68 -8.07 -25.49
C LEU A 585 -7.07 -9.26 -26.37
N GLU A 586 -6.33 -9.54 -27.45
CA GLU A 586 -6.64 -10.64 -28.34
C GLU A 586 -5.40 -11.30 -28.95
N THR A 587 -5.34 -12.63 -28.88
CA THR A 587 -4.30 -13.42 -29.54
C THR A 587 -4.50 -13.49 -31.05
N ASP A 588 -3.44 -13.83 -31.82
CA ASP A 588 -3.62 -14.02 -33.28
C ASP A 588 -4.39 -15.31 -33.67
N ASP A 589 -4.75 -16.16 -32.70
CA ASP A 589 -5.74 -17.23 -32.90
C ASP A 589 -7.16 -16.80 -32.48
N TYR A 590 -7.37 -15.48 -32.35
CA TYR A 590 -8.66 -14.81 -32.16
C TYR A 590 -9.34 -15.11 -30.83
N LYS A 591 -8.54 -15.38 -29.78
CA LYS A 591 -9.00 -15.61 -28.41
C LYS A 591 -8.71 -14.41 -27.54
N ASP A 592 -9.56 -14.20 -26.54
CA ASP A 592 -9.38 -13.11 -25.57
C ASP A 592 -8.09 -13.32 -24.75
N ASP A 593 -7.30 -12.25 -24.58
CA ASP A 593 -6.05 -12.24 -23.80
C ASP A 593 -5.96 -11.02 -22.87
N TYR A 594 -6.57 -11.10 -21.71
CA TYR A 594 -6.55 -10.02 -20.72
C TYR A 594 -5.16 -9.76 -20.10
N ALA A 595 -4.14 -10.58 -20.39
CA ALA A 595 -2.78 -10.33 -19.91
C ALA A 595 -2.19 -9.03 -20.49
N ASP A 596 -2.68 -8.57 -21.64
CA ASP A 596 -2.29 -7.30 -22.25
C ASP A 596 -2.62 -6.09 -21.36
N ALA A 597 -3.71 -6.17 -20.57
CA ALA A 597 -4.11 -5.10 -19.63
C ALA A 597 -3.08 -4.85 -18.52
N ALA A 598 -2.23 -5.83 -18.22
CA ALA A 598 -1.09 -5.67 -17.31
C ALA A 598 0.14 -5.03 -17.99
N ARG A 599 0.14 -4.90 -19.33
CA ARG A 599 1.21 -4.32 -20.14
C ARG A 599 0.70 -3.34 -21.21
N PRO A 600 -0.21 -2.40 -20.89
CA PRO A 600 -0.86 -1.56 -21.90
C PRO A 600 0.13 -0.58 -22.56
N GLN A 601 1.31 -0.38 -21.98
CA GLN A 601 2.39 0.44 -22.57
C GLN A 601 2.90 -0.09 -23.92
N LEU A 602 2.54 -1.31 -24.34
CA LEU A 602 2.94 -1.86 -25.65
C LEU A 602 2.04 -1.40 -26.81
N TRP A 603 0.91 -0.74 -26.55
CA TRP A 603 -0.05 -0.30 -27.56
C TRP A 603 -0.31 1.23 -27.52
N PRO A 604 -0.51 1.88 -28.67
CA PRO A 604 -0.97 3.26 -28.72
C PRO A 604 -2.41 3.40 -28.19
N TYR A 605 -2.78 4.60 -27.73
CA TYR A 605 -4.06 4.85 -27.06
C TYR A 605 -5.29 4.38 -27.85
N PRO A 606 -5.42 4.65 -29.18
CA PRO A 606 -6.59 4.22 -29.93
C PRO A 606 -6.71 2.70 -30.06
N GLU A 607 -5.60 1.98 -30.22
CA GLU A 607 -5.61 0.50 -30.26
C GLU A 607 -6.13 -0.07 -28.92
N LYS A 608 -5.77 0.54 -27.78
CA LYS A 608 -6.27 0.14 -26.46
C LYS A 608 -7.78 0.31 -26.32
N VAL A 609 -8.31 1.47 -26.73
CA VAL A 609 -9.75 1.76 -26.67
C VAL A 609 -10.55 0.83 -27.59
N MET A 610 -10.05 0.54 -28.79
CA MET A 610 -10.71 -0.41 -29.70
C MET A 610 -10.70 -1.84 -29.16
N GLY A 611 -9.62 -2.26 -28.49
CA GLY A 611 -9.59 -3.54 -27.77
C GLY A 611 -10.64 -3.59 -26.66
N TRP A 612 -10.68 -2.57 -25.78
CA TRP A 612 -11.69 -2.48 -24.73
C TRP A 612 -13.14 -2.48 -25.27
N ALA A 613 -13.38 -1.85 -26.42
CA ALA A 613 -14.70 -1.88 -27.06
C ALA A 613 -15.19 -3.30 -27.38
N GLY A 614 -14.29 -4.21 -27.74
CA GLY A 614 -14.59 -5.63 -28.02
C GLY A 614 -14.38 -6.59 -26.85
N HIS A 615 -13.69 -6.15 -25.79
CA HIS A 615 -13.23 -6.97 -24.66
C HIS A 615 -13.44 -6.23 -23.33
N PRO A 616 -14.63 -6.27 -22.73
CA PRO A 616 -14.96 -5.45 -21.57
C PRO A 616 -14.14 -5.80 -20.33
N VAL A 617 -13.77 -4.77 -19.57
CA VAL A 617 -12.95 -4.92 -18.35
C VAL A 617 -13.69 -5.67 -17.23
N GLU A 618 -12.95 -6.46 -16.45
CA GLU A 618 -13.43 -7.07 -15.22
C GLU A 618 -13.16 -6.15 -14.02
N VAL A 619 -14.19 -5.83 -13.25
CA VAL A 619 -14.14 -4.82 -12.17
C VAL A 619 -15.08 -5.19 -11.02
N LEU A 620 -14.86 -4.62 -9.84
CA LEU A 620 -15.71 -4.87 -8.67
C LEU A 620 -17.10 -4.28 -8.86
N GLU A 621 -18.14 -5.05 -8.53
CA GLU A 621 -19.52 -4.56 -8.36
C GLU A 621 -19.92 -4.45 -6.88
N ALA A 622 -19.28 -5.23 -6.01
CA ALA A 622 -19.43 -5.22 -4.56
C ALA A 622 -18.14 -5.76 -3.91
N PRO A 623 -17.97 -5.67 -2.58
CA PRO A 623 -16.88 -6.35 -1.87
C PRO A 623 -16.70 -7.79 -2.36
N ASP A 624 -15.47 -8.13 -2.72
CA ASP A 624 -15.06 -9.48 -3.18
C ASP A 624 -15.85 -10.03 -4.39
N THR A 625 -16.56 -9.18 -5.14
CA THR A 625 -17.41 -9.58 -6.27
C THR A 625 -16.99 -8.86 -7.54
N LEU A 626 -16.30 -9.59 -8.43
CA LEU A 626 -15.90 -9.13 -9.76
C LEU A 626 -16.98 -9.46 -10.81
N VAL A 627 -17.17 -8.55 -11.76
CA VAL A 627 -18.08 -8.72 -12.90
C VAL A 627 -17.46 -8.16 -14.18
N ILE A 628 -17.98 -8.61 -15.33
CA ILE A 628 -17.72 -7.99 -16.63
C ILE A 628 -18.43 -6.62 -16.68
N GLY A 629 -17.66 -5.56 -16.86
CA GLY A 629 -18.10 -4.18 -16.63
C GLY A 629 -19.21 -3.68 -17.56
N TYR A 630 -19.24 -4.16 -18.81
CA TYR A 630 -20.23 -3.77 -19.83
C TYR A 630 -20.39 -4.82 -20.94
N ARG A 631 -21.36 -4.66 -21.85
CA ARG A 631 -21.50 -5.50 -23.06
C ARG A 631 -20.47 -5.11 -24.11
N ALA A 632 -19.77 -6.12 -24.63
CA ALA A 632 -18.85 -5.98 -25.75
C ALA A 632 -19.58 -5.57 -27.04
N ALA A 633 -18.85 -4.90 -27.93
CA ALA A 633 -19.25 -4.72 -29.32
C ALA A 633 -19.18 -6.07 -30.04
N TRP A 634 -19.83 -6.17 -31.19
CA TRP A 634 -19.88 -7.42 -31.96
C TRP A 634 -19.60 -7.20 -33.44
N TRP A 635 -19.07 -8.22 -34.09
CA TRP A 635 -18.70 -8.21 -35.51
C TRP A 635 -19.48 -9.29 -36.26
N ASN A 636 -19.85 -9.02 -37.52
CA ASN A 636 -20.57 -10.00 -38.34
C ASN A 636 -19.68 -11.22 -38.65
N GLY A 637 -20.32 -12.34 -38.98
CA GLY A 637 -19.61 -13.56 -39.44
C GLY A 637 -19.66 -14.75 -38.47
N GLY A 638 -20.50 -14.69 -37.44
CA GLY A 638 -20.70 -15.78 -36.49
C GLY A 638 -19.43 -16.14 -35.70
N ALA A 639 -19.34 -17.37 -35.21
CA ALA A 639 -18.24 -17.81 -34.34
C ALA A 639 -16.88 -17.95 -35.05
N VAL A 640 -16.84 -17.86 -36.38
CA VAL A 640 -15.59 -18.02 -37.16
C VAL A 640 -15.11 -16.67 -37.68
N ASN A 641 -15.91 -16.00 -38.52
CA ASN A 641 -15.49 -14.75 -39.15
C ASN A 641 -15.68 -13.53 -38.23
N GLY A 642 -16.55 -13.62 -37.22
CA GLY A 642 -16.74 -12.56 -36.21
C GLY A 642 -15.45 -12.26 -35.44
N PRO A 643 -14.82 -13.25 -34.79
CA PRO A 643 -13.52 -13.06 -34.13
C PRO A 643 -12.43 -12.57 -35.08
N ILE A 644 -12.35 -13.10 -36.31
CA ILE A 644 -11.39 -12.61 -37.33
C ILE A 644 -11.62 -11.13 -37.63
N ASN A 645 -12.88 -10.72 -37.81
CA ASN A 645 -13.22 -9.33 -38.06
C ASN A 645 -12.87 -8.45 -36.85
N ARG A 646 -13.15 -8.91 -35.63
CA ARG A 646 -12.77 -8.21 -34.39
C ARG A 646 -11.26 -8.05 -34.26
N HIS A 647 -10.48 -9.09 -34.56
CA HIS A 647 -9.02 -9.04 -34.56
C HIS A 647 -8.48 -7.90 -35.42
N HIS A 648 -9.07 -7.70 -36.60
CA HIS A 648 -8.70 -6.64 -37.54
C HIS A 648 -9.33 -5.27 -37.22
N VAL A 649 -9.92 -5.08 -36.02
CA VAL A 649 -10.29 -3.74 -35.52
C VAL A 649 -9.04 -2.83 -35.44
N ARG A 650 -7.89 -3.45 -35.18
CA ARG A 650 -6.58 -2.80 -35.26
C ARG A 650 -6.19 -2.56 -36.73
N PRO A 651 -5.70 -1.36 -37.08
CA PRO A 651 -5.20 -1.07 -38.42
C PRO A 651 -3.81 -1.70 -38.65
N PRO A 652 -3.43 -1.99 -39.92
CA PRO A 652 -2.05 -2.26 -40.28
C PRO A 652 -1.10 -1.16 -39.81
N GLN A 653 0.14 -1.50 -39.44
CA GLN A 653 1.10 -0.53 -38.88
C GLN A 653 1.46 0.60 -39.85
N ASP A 654 1.47 0.32 -41.14
CA ASP A 654 1.78 1.28 -42.21
C ASP A 654 0.59 2.16 -42.60
N MET A 655 -0.60 1.90 -42.07
CA MET A 655 -1.84 2.54 -42.55
C MET A 655 -1.83 4.07 -42.44
N PHE A 656 -1.18 4.62 -41.40
CA PHE A 656 -1.09 6.07 -41.17
C PHE A 656 0.34 6.59 -41.42
N CYS A 657 1.05 5.99 -42.36
CA CYS A 657 2.40 6.34 -42.69
C CYS A 657 2.61 6.35 -44.21
N ASP A 658 2.46 7.52 -44.82
CA ASP A 658 2.64 7.69 -46.27
C ASP A 658 3.25 9.06 -46.62
N PHE A 659 3.43 9.30 -47.92
CA PHE A 659 4.06 10.53 -48.41
C PHE A 659 3.30 11.80 -48.00
N SER A 660 2.00 11.71 -47.69
CA SER A 660 1.17 12.88 -47.38
C SER A 660 1.51 13.52 -46.04
N ASN A 661 1.95 12.73 -45.06
CA ASN A 661 2.45 13.21 -43.77
C ASN A 661 3.97 13.08 -43.65
N ASN A 662 4.67 12.97 -44.78
CA ASN A 662 6.13 12.76 -44.82
C ASN A 662 6.58 11.53 -44.03
N CYS A 663 5.76 10.48 -43.99
CA CYS A 663 6.09 9.22 -43.35
C CYS A 663 6.37 8.15 -44.41
N GLU A 664 7.53 7.54 -44.36
CA GLU A 664 7.99 6.54 -45.32
C GLU A 664 8.16 5.20 -44.61
N PHE A 665 7.12 4.37 -44.63
CA PHE A 665 7.14 3.10 -43.90
C PHE A 665 8.31 2.20 -44.33
N GLY A 666 9.03 1.63 -43.37
CA GLY A 666 10.25 0.84 -43.60
C GLY A 666 11.50 1.69 -43.85
N SER A 667 11.38 2.95 -44.29
CA SER A 667 12.50 3.89 -44.28
C SER A 667 12.85 4.25 -42.84
N THR A 668 14.07 4.75 -42.65
CA THR A 668 14.52 5.16 -41.32
C THR A 668 15.21 6.49 -41.36
N TRP A 669 14.53 7.49 -40.80
CA TRP A 669 14.92 8.89 -40.79
C TRP A 669 15.23 9.29 -39.36
N LEU A 670 16.50 9.62 -39.11
CA LEU A 670 16.95 10.06 -37.80
C LEU A 670 16.49 11.52 -37.55
N PRO A 671 15.69 11.77 -36.51
CA PRO A 671 15.28 13.11 -36.14
C PRO A 671 16.46 13.99 -35.73
N ASP A 672 16.55 15.19 -36.29
CA ASP A 672 17.66 16.12 -36.07
C ASP A 672 17.23 17.55 -35.71
N ALA A 673 15.92 17.81 -35.52
CA ALA A 673 15.40 19.10 -35.04
C ALA A 673 15.55 19.26 -33.52
N PRO A 674 15.95 20.43 -32.98
CA PRO A 674 16.24 20.62 -31.55
C PRO A 674 15.20 20.04 -30.58
N GLU A 675 13.93 20.14 -30.94
CA GLU A 675 12.78 19.65 -30.20
C GLU A 675 12.59 18.14 -30.24
N VAL A 676 13.09 17.43 -31.26
CA VAL A 676 12.89 15.97 -31.44
C VAL A 676 14.16 15.18 -31.73
N ILE A 677 15.34 15.83 -31.75
CA ILE A 677 16.58 15.10 -31.57
C ILE A 677 16.31 14.22 -30.35
N GLY A 678 16.73 13.00 -30.37
CA GLY A 678 16.38 12.09 -29.29
C GLY A 678 15.24 11.14 -29.62
N GLU A 679 14.47 11.34 -30.71
CA GLU A 679 13.31 10.53 -31.14
C GLU A 679 13.66 9.38 -32.12
N PRO A 680 12.89 8.25 -32.20
CA PRO A 680 13.29 7.08 -32.97
C PRO A 680 13.58 7.50 -34.35
N ALA A 681 14.75 7.07 -34.81
CA ALA A 681 14.83 6.88 -36.22
C ALA A 681 13.72 5.90 -36.60
N GLY A 682 12.82 6.39 -37.42
CA GLY A 682 11.60 5.72 -37.76
C GLY A 682 11.16 6.21 -39.12
N PRO A 683 9.96 5.84 -39.54
CA PRO A 683 9.53 6.17 -40.89
C PRO A 683 9.20 7.66 -41.04
N CYS A 684 9.10 8.44 -39.96
CA CYS A 684 8.77 9.85 -40.05
C CYS A 684 9.94 10.75 -40.52
N ASN A 685 9.77 11.37 -41.69
CA ASN A 685 10.73 12.25 -42.37
C ASN A 685 10.27 13.72 -42.45
N HIS A 686 9.26 14.13 -41.68
CA HIS A 686 8.79 15.52 -41.68
C HIS A 686 9.89 16.45 -41.18
N ARG A 687 10.18 17.53 -41.92
CA ARG A 687 11.26 18.49 -41.63
C ARG A 687 10.70 19.88 -41.30
N ASN A 688 11.23 20.49 -40.25
CA ASN A 688 10.95 21.87 -39.90
C ASN A 688 11.57 22.87 -40.89
N SER A 689 11.29 24.16 -40.67
CA SER A 689 11.81 25.26 -41.48
C SER A 689 13.34 25.35 -41.57
N SER A 690 14.06 24.72 -40.64
CA SER A 690 15.52 24.62 -40.65
C SER A 690 16.04 23.38 -41.41
N GLY A 691 15.17 22.65 -42.10
CA GLY A 691 15.50 21.42 -42.83
C GLY A 691 15.71 20.20 -41.92
N LYS A 692 15.38 20.32 -40.62
CA LYS A 692 15.63 19.28 -39.61
C LYS A 692 14.37 18.47 -39.33
N ILE A 693 14.47 17.16 -39.21
CA ILE A 693 13.37 16.24 -38.96
C ILE A 693 12.79 16.51 -37.56
N ASP A 694 11.50 16.87 -37.49
CA ASP A 694 10.79 17.38 -36.28
C ASP A 694 9.72 16.42 -35.71
N LEU A 695 9.65 15.20 -36.26
CA LEU A 695 8.65 14.18 -35.95
C LEU A 695 7.18 14.60 -36.03
N LYS A 696 6.88 15.67 -36.76
CA LYS A 696 5.50 16.09 -37.02
C LYS A 696 4.89 15.40 -38.23
N CYS A 697 5.09 14.08 -38.36
CA CYS A 697 4.34 13.27 -39.33
C CYS A 697 2.89 13.06 -38.90
N TRP A 698 2.20 14.18 -38.68
CA TRP A 698 0.84 14.24 -38.22
C TRP A 698 -0.06 13.83 -39.37
N TYR A 699 -0.83 12.77 -39.13
CA TYR A 699 -1.61 12.15 -40.20
C TYR A 699 -2.91 12.91 -40.40
N HIS A 700 -3.29 13.13 -41.66
CA HIS A 700 -4.38 14.04 -42.01
C HIS A 700 -5.14 13.65 -43.28
N LYS A 701 -5.14 12.36 -43.66
CA LYS A 701 -5.88 11.85 -44.83
C LYS A 701 -7.01 10.91 -44.43
N ALA A 702 -7.95 10.74 -45.36
CA ALA A 702 -8.91 9.65 -45.30
C ALA A 702 -8.21 8.32 -45.60
N VAL A 703 -8.52 7.27 -44.83
CA VAL A 703 -7.95 5.93 -45.02
C VAL A 703 -8.99 4.84 -44.80
N GLY A 704 -8.75 3.65 -45.35
CA GLY A 704 -9.57 2.48 -45.06
C GLY A 704 -8.75 1.20 -45.11
N TRP A 705 -8.87 0.37 -44.07
CA TRP A 705 -8.27 -0.97 -44.02
C TRP A 705 -9.33 -2.08 -44.02
N LYS A 706 -10.61 -1.73 -43.81
CA LYS A 706 -11.75 -2.63 -43.95
C LYS A 706 -12.57 -2.26 -45.17
N VAL A 707 -12.26 -2.93 -46.29
CA VAL A 707 -12.82 -2.65 -47.62
C VAL A 707 -14.36 -2.74 -47.64
N ASP A 708 -14.95 -3.68 -46.89
CA ASP A 708 -16.40 -3.77 -46.69
C ASP A 708 -16.75 -3.52 -45.23
N CYS A 709 -16.57 -2.28 -44.77
CA CYS A 709 -16.83 -1.91 -43.38
C CYS A 709 -18.29 -2.14 -42.96
N ALA A 710 -19.25 -2.11 -43.89
CA ALA A 710 -20.64 -2.43 -43.56
C ALA A 710 -20.78 -3.86 -43.01
N LEU A 711 -20.01 -4.81 -43.55
CA LEU A 711 -19.98 -6.20 -43.09
C LEU A 711 -18.89 -6.50 -42.06
N THR A 712 -17.72 -5.89 -42.18
CA THR A 712 -16.52 -6.30 -41.43
C THR A 712 -16.18 -5.42 -40.24
N CYS A 713 -16.79 -4.23 -40.11
CA CYS A 713 -16.60 -3.37 -38.95
C CYS A 713 -17.50 -3.77 -37.77
N GLY A 714 -17.10 -3.34 -36.58
CA GLY A 714 -17.79 -3.61 -35.33
C GLY A 714 -19.09 -2.83 -35.22
N ASN A 715 -20.04 -3.41 -34.51
CA ASN A 715 -21.35 -2.85 -34.25
C ASN A 715 -21.56 -2.73 -32.74
N GLU A 716 -22.32 -1.72 -32.38
CA GLU A 716 -22.73 -1.47 -31.00
C GLU A 716 -23.64 -2.57 -30.46
N LEU A 717 -23.59 -2.77 -29.14
CA LEU A 717 -24.57 -3.56 -28.40
C LEU A 717 -25.01 -2.81 -27.14
N VAL A 718 -26.15 -2.13 -27.22
CA VAL A 718 -26.72 -1.41 -26.07
C VAL A 718 -27.41 -2.41 -25.13
N ARG A 719 -27.15 -2.30 -23.82
CA ARG A 719 -27.83 -3.11 -22.80
C ARG A 719 -29.10 -2.41 -22.31
N PHE A 720 -29.08 -1.09 -22.25
CA PHE A 720 -30.15 -0.27 -21.70
C PHE A 720 -30.80 0.58 -22.79
N ASP A 721 -32.05 0.23 -23.16
CA ASP A 721 -32.80 0.98 -24.15
C ASP A 721 -32.93 2.48 -23.78
N PRO A 722 -33.09 3.39 -24.75
CA PRO A 722 -33.29 4.81 -24.45
C PRO A 722 -34.47 5.05 -23.49
N GLY A 723 -34.23 5.80 -22.41
CA GLY A 723 -35.20 6.05 -21.34
C GLY A 723 -35.21 5.01 -20.22
N TYR A 724 -34.27 4.06 -20.20
CA TYR A 724 -34.18 3.05 -19.14
C TYR A 724 -33.95 3.70 -17.77
N ALA A 725 -34.63 3.16 -16.74
CA ALA A 725 -34.58 3.69 -15.38
C ALA A 725 -33.17 3.65 -14.77
N TYR A 726 -32.89 4.60 -13.86
CA TYR A 726 -31.62 4.69 -13.15
C TYR A 726 -31.26 3.37 -12.45
N GLN A 727 -29.99 2.98 -12.54
CA GLN A 727 -29.46 1.80 -11.85
C GLN A 727 -29.07 2.17 -10.41
N GLU A 728 -29.59 1.44 -9.42
CA GLU A 728 -29.40 1.75 -8.00
C GLU A 728 -27.94 1.71 -7.55
N ASP A 729 -27.61 2.60 -6.61
CA ASP A 729 -26.28 2.72 -6.01
C ASP A 729 -25.87 1.45 -5.25
N GLY A 730 -24.56 1.27 -5.05
CA GLY A 730 -24.04 0.22 -4.17
C GLY A 730 -24.31 0.51 -2.69
N THR A 731 -24.34 -0.53 -1.87
CA THR A 731 -24.58 -0.45 -0.41
C THR A 731 -23.40 -0.98 0.40
N ALA A 732 -22.23 -1.13 -0.21
CA ALA A 732 -21.04 -1.67 0.42
C ALA A 732 -20.66 -0.88 1.68
N TYR A 733 -20.24 -1.64 2.71
CA TYR A 733 -19.81 -1.18 4.03
C TYR A 733 -20.69 -0.03 4.58
N PRO A 734 -21.92 -0.33 5.04
CA PRO A 734 -22.81 0.69 5.59
C PRO A 734 -22.15 1.48 6.73
N PRO A 735 -22.34 2.82 6.78
CA PRO A 735 -21.84 3.63 7.89
C PRO A 735 -22.62 3.35 9.18
N SER A 736 -22.01 3.68 10.32
CA SER A 736 -22.69 3.69 11.62
C SER A 736 -23.35 5.05 11.82
N CYS A 737 -24.68 5.05 11.86
CA CYS A 737 -25.47 6.29 11.96
C CYS A 737 -26.07 6.52 13.34
N ASP A 738 -25.65 5.75 14.34
CA ASP A 738 -26.01 5.86 15.74
C ASP A 738 -24.80 5.53 16.63
N LEU A 739 -25.01 5.58 17.95
CA LEU A 739 -23.98 5.31 18.95
C LEU A 739 -24.02 3.88 19.50
N THR A 740 -24.56 2.92 18.73
CA THR A 740 -24.64 1.51 19.17
C THR A 740 -23.25 0.98 19.52
N GLY A 741 -23.15 0.31 20.67
CA GLY A 741 -21.90 -0.18 21.23
C GLY A 741 -21.16 0.82 22.12
N LEU A 742 -21.62 2.07 22.21
CA LEU A 742 -21.11 3.05 23.17
C LEU A 742 -22.03 3.15 24.40
N PRO A 743 -21.51 3.18 25.64
CA PRO A 743 -22.32 3.36 26.84
C PRO A 743 -23.08 4.69 26.86
N SER A 744 -24.29 4.69 27.41
CA SER A 744 -25.11 5.90 27.56
C SER A 744 -24.42 6.95 28.43
N GLY A 745 -24.69 8.23 28.15
CA GLY A 745 -24.06 9.35 28.87
C GLY A 745 -22.61 9.66 28.45
N SER A 746 -22.05 8.91 27.49
CA SER A 746 -20.74 9.21 26.93
C SER A 746 -20.76 10.52 26.12
N ARG A 747 -19.72 11.34 26.29
CA ARG A 747 -19.50 12.57 25.51
C ARG A 747 -18.70 12.19 24.27
N VAL A 748 -19.25 12.44 23.08
CA VAL A 748 -18.64 12.03 21.81
C VAL A 748 -18.05 13.23 21.09
N ILE A 749 -16.86 13.04 20.50
CA ILE A 749 -16.27 13.89 19.48
C ILE A 749 -16.21 13.11 18.16
N ASP A 750 -16.89 13.62 17.15
CA ASP A 750 -16.83 13.10 15.78
C ASP A 750 -15.66 13.74 15.01
N ASN A 751 -15.17 13.09 13.96
CA ASN A 751 -14.11 13.64 13.09
C ASN A 751 -14.56 14.84 12.24
N LEU A 752 -15.87 15.10 12.17
CA LEU A 752 -16.43 16.25 11.48
C LEU A 752 -17.20 17.18 12.44
N PRO A 753 -17.26 18.49 12.12
CA PRO A 753 -18.16 19.40 12.81
C PRO A 753 -19.63 18.95 12.70
N ASN A 754 -20.43 19.32 13.70
CA ASN A 754 -21.88 19.14 13.68
C ASN A 754 -22.49 19.63 12.37
N GLN A 755 -23.53 18.92 11.91
CA GLN A 755 -24.28 19.26 10.70
C GLN A 755 -23.48 19.18 9.38
N THR A 756 -22.25 18.67 9.39
CA THR A 756 -21.57 18.31 8.14
C THR A 756 -22.34 17.17 7.50
N PRO A 757 -22.92 17.37 6.31
CA PRO A 757 -23.80 16.36 5.76
C PRO A 757 -23.01 15.19 5.18
N SER A 758 -23.47 13.96 5.43
CA SER A 758 -22.91 12.79 4.75
C SER A 758 -23.41 12.69 3.32
N VAL A 759 -22.50 12.42 2.37
CA VAL A 759 -22.86 12.12 0.98
C VAL A 759 -23.56 10.76 0.87
N ARG A 760 -23.37 9.88 1.86
CA ARG A 760 -24.17 8.66 2.02
C ARG A 760 -25.50 9.05 2.68
N PRO A 761 -26.64 8.96 1.97
CA PRO A 761 -27.92 9.45 2.47
C PRO A 761 -28.36 8.69 3.73
N ASN A 762 -29.20 9.34 4.55
CA ASN A 762 -29.79 8.80 5.79
C ASN A 762 -28.80 8.49 6.92
N CYS A 763 -27.58 9.03 6.88
CA CYS A 763 -26.65 8.96 8.00
C CYS A 763 -26.45 10.33 8.63
N TYR A 764 -27.13 10.60 9.74
CA TYR A 764 -27.02 11.83 10.50
C TYR A 764 -26.86 11.51 11.99
N LEU A 765 -25.77 11.97 12.60
CA LEU A 765 -25.58 11.87 14.04
C LEU A 765 -26.39 12.98 14.72
N SER A 766 -27.42 12.60 15.47
CA SER A 766 -28.25 13.54 16.24
C SER A 766 -27.58 14.06 17.51
N ALA A 767 -26.54 13.38 17.99
CA ALA A 767 -25.76 13.79 19.15
C ALA A 767 -24.84 14.96 18.80
N GLY A 768 -24.82 16.00 19.63
CA GLY A 768 -23.90 17.12 19.46
C GLY A 768 -22.45 16.70 19.71
N ASN A 769 -21.55 17.15 18.85
CA ASN A 769 -20.10 17.02 18.99
C ASN A 769 -19.61 17.81 20.23
N ASN A 770 -18.93 17.14 21.16
CA ASN A 770 -18.44 17.69 22.44
C ASN A 770 -16.99 18.21 22.34
N GLY A 771 -16.58 18.62 21.15
CA GLY A 771 -15.21 19.01 20.88
C GLY A 771 -14.95 19.18 19.39
N ASP A 772 -13.68 19.17 19.03
CA ASP A 772 -13.20 19.21 17.65
C ASP A 772 -12.03 18.24 17.44
N LEU A 773 -11.91 17.73 16.22
CA LEU A 773 -10.69 17.10 15.70
C LEU A 773 -9.89 18.13 14.93
N LYS A 774 -8.61 18.28 15.25
CA LYS A 774 -7.64 19.06 14.47
C LYS A 774 -6.44 18.22 14.10
N PHE A 775 -5.99 18.36 12.86
CA PHE A 775 -4.73 17.78 12.44
C PHE A 775 -3.56 18.69 12.81
N ASP A 776 -2.37 18.12 12.85
CA ASP A 776 -1.11 18.82 13.06
C ASP A 776 -0.15 18.35 11.97
N TYR A 777 -0.39 18.84 10.75
CA TYR A 777 0.45 18.53 9.61
C TYR A 777 1.81 19.20 9.76
N ILE A 778 2.86 18.43 9.55
CA ILE A 778 4.21 18.97 9.55
C ILE A 778 4.38 19.85 8.30
N THR A 779 4.72 21.10 8.56
CA THR A 779 5.07 22.06 7.53
C THR A 779 6.39 21.68 6.89
N ASP A 780 6.45 21.65 5.55
CA ASP A 780 7.72 21.53 4.85
C ASP A 780 8.55 22.82 4.93
N SER A 781 9.80 22.82 4.44
CA SER A 781 10.70 23.98 4.59
C SER A 781 10.25 25.23 3.85
N HIS A 782 9.14 25.19 3.14
CA HIS A 782 8.61 26.39 2.54
C HIS A 782 7.15 26.63 2.91
N GLY A 783 6.52 25.78 3.71
CA GLY A 783 5.20 26.06 4.24
C GLY A 783 4.08 25.10 3.86
N GLN A 784 4.30 24.14 2.96
CA GLN A 784 3.23 23.24 2.51
C GLN A 784 3.04 22.14 3.55
N TYR A 785 1.98 21.36 3.38
CA TYR A 785 1.68 20.23 4.25
C TYR A 785 1.64 18.94 3.44
N PRO A 786 2.80 18.32 3.14
CA PRO A 786 2.87 17.06 2.41
C PRO A 786 1.93 15.99 2.98
N GLY A 787 1.74 15.93 4.30
CA GLY A 787 0.79 15.03 4.96
C GLY A 787 -0.66 15.12 4.46
N LYS A 788 -1.08 16.22 3.83
CA LYS A 788 -2.40 16.34 3.18
C LYS A 788 -2.53 15.45 1.93
N ILE A 789 -1.43 15.23 1.21
CA ILE A 789 -1.40 14.37 0.02
C ILE A 789 -1.78 12.94 0.43
N ASP A 790 -1.24 12.47 1.55
CA ASP A 790 -1.49 11.14 2.14
C ASP A 790 -2.70 11.11 3.08
N THR A 791 -3.48 12.18 3.14
CA THR A 791 -4.78 12.21 3.84
C THR A 791 -5.89 11.97 2.82
N HIS A 792 -6.78 11.05 3.16
CA HIS A 792 -7.91 10.61 2.36
C HIS A 792 -9.20 10.64 3.19
N GLN A 793 -10.34 10.73 2.53
CA GLN A 793 -11.66 10.64 3.14
C GLN A 793 -12.46 9.48 2.54
N LEU A 794 -13.24 8.80 3.37
CA LEU A 794 -14.16 7.75 2.96
C LEU A 794 -15.50 7.88 3.70
N GLY A 795 -16.60 7.65 3.00
CA GLY A 795 -17.96 7.66 3.54
C GLY A 795 -18.37 6.34 4.18
N MET A 796 -17.60 5.89 5.15
CA MET A 796 -17.92 4.79 6.06
C MET A 796 -17.67 5.28 7.50
N GLY A 797 -17.60 4.39 8.49
CA GLY A 797 -17.33 4.80 9.87
C GLY A 797 -18.54 5.46 10.54
N LEU A 798 -18.31 6.16 11.65
CA LEU A 798 -19.36 6.88 12.36
C LEU A 798 -19.79 8.11 11.54
N GLY A 799 -21.09 8.41 11.51
CA GLY A 799 -21.62 9.58 10.78
C GLY A 799 -21.44 9.52 9.26
N GLY A 800 -20.96 8.39 8.72
CA GLY A 800 -20.69 8.23 7.31
C GLY A 800 -19.53 9.08 6.81
N HIS A 801 -18.50 9.28 7.64
CA HIS A 801 -17.20 9.80 7.23
C HIS A 801 -16.09 9.35 8.19
N PHE A 802 -14.92 8.95 7.68
CA PHE A 802 -13.68 8.92 8.46
C PHE A 802 -12.49 9.41 7.62
N TRP A 803 -11.45 9.92 8.27
CA TRP A 803 -10.17 10.24 7.61
C TRP A 803 -9.24 9.04 7.64
N MET A 804 -8.48 8.84 6.58
CA MET A 804 -7.53 7.74 6.43
C MET A 804 -6.19 8.26 5.95
N THR A 805 -5.11 7.69 6.45
CA THR A 805 -3.75 7.91 5.97
C THR A 805 -2.95 6.62 6.02
N ASN A 806 -1.77 6.60 5.39
CA ASN A 806 -0.87 5.47 5.51
C ASN A 806 0.04 5.64 6.73
N SER A 807 0.39 4.52 7.35
CA SER A 807 1.32 4.49 8.49
C SER A 807 2.75 4.78 8.02
N ARG A 808 3.48 5.58 8.79
CA ARG A 808 4.83 6.08 8.46
C ARG A 808 5.81 5.75 9.57
N GLN A 809 7.09 5.61 9.25
CA GLN A 809 8.14 5.61 10.27
C GLN A 809 8.34 7.02 10.82
N ARG A 810 8.77 7.16 12.07
CA ARG A 810 9.02 8.48 12.70
C ARG A 810 10.08 9.28 11.94
N THR A 811 11.09 8.58 11.45
CA THR A 811 12.18 9.14 10.66
C THR A 811 11.84 9.19 9.18
N ALA A 812 10.58 8.90 8.79
CA ALA A 812 10.11 9.01 7.42
C ALA A 812 10.35 10.45 6.96
N PRO A 813 11.23 10.64 5.99
CA PRO A 813 11.68 11.97 5.60
C PRO A 813 10.82 12.57 4.49
N ASP A 814 9.64 11.99 4.26
CA ASP A 814 8.61 12.38 3.29
C ASP A 814 7.67 13.49 3.79
N GLY A 815 7.85 13.97 5.03
CA GLY A 815 6.98 15.02 5.59
C GLY A 815 5.51 14.61 5.73
N LEU A 816 5.20 13.32 5.59
CA LEU A 816 3.84 12.77 5.68
C LEU A 816 3.46 12.35 7.09
N VAL A 817 4.40 12.41 8.03
CA VAL A 817 4.12 12.19 9.44
C VAL A 817 3.26 13.33 9.95
N PHE A 818 2.15 13.00 10.61
CA PHE A 818 1.31 13.98 11.30
C PHE A 818 0.55 13.31 12.44
N SER A 819 -0.19 14.13 13.19
CA SER A 819 -1.14 13.65 14.19
C SER A 819 -2.50 14.32 14.06
N GLY A 820 -3.53 13.66 14.56
CA GLY A 820 -4.87 14.21 14.73
C GLY A 820 -5.22 14.22 16.21
N THR A 821 -5.69 15.35 16.73
CA THR A 821 -6.05 15.54 18.13
C THR A 821 -7.53 15.86 18.27
N TRP A 822 -8.26 14.99 18.95
CA TRP A 822 -9.60 15.28 19.45
C TRP A 822 -9.49 15.99 20.79
N ARG A 823 -10.01 17.22 20.89
CA ARG A 823 -10.02 18.02 22.12
C ARG A 823 -11.46 18.27 22.57
N PHE A 824 -11.77 17.88 23.81
CA PHE A 824 -13.09 18.14 24.38
C PHE A 824 -13.29 19.64 24.64
N ASN A 825 -14.52 20.12 24.51
CA ASN A 825 -14.88 21.53 24.74
C ASN A 825 -15.17 21.87 26.21
N GLN A 826 -15.14 20.87 27.10
CA GLN A 826 -15.38 21.01 28.53
C GLN A 826 -14.27 20.34 29.34
N ALA A 827 -13.86 20.98 30.43
CA ALA A 827 -13.00 20.35 31.43
C ALA A 827 -13.73 19.18 32.11
N TYR A 828 -12.96 18.19 32.54
CA TYR A 828 -13.43 17.05 33.31
C TYR A 828 -12.42 16.75 34.42
N GLN A 829 -12.92 16.65 35.64
CA GLN A 829 -12.17 16.23 36.82
C GLN A 829 -12.79 14.94 37.34
N GLY A 830 -11.99 13.88 37.45
CA GLY A 830 -12.46 12.56 37.88
C GLY A 830 -11.92 11.44 37.00
N VAL A 831 -12.53 10.25 37.12
CA VAL A 831 -12.11 9.06 36.37
C VAL A 831 -13.04 8.83 35.19
N GLY A 832 -12.49 8.69 33.99
CA GLY A 832 -13.25 8.44 32.77
C GLY A 832 -12.67 7.28 31.96
N ARG A 833 -13.53 6.58 31.22
CA ARG A 833 -13.12 5.62 30.21
C ARG A 833 -13.09 6.29 28.84
N VAL A 834 -12.00 6.12 28.11
CA VAL A 834 -11.86 6.64 26.74
C VAL A 834 -12.19 5.53 25.75
N TRP A 835 -13.03 5.85 24.78
CA TRP A 835 -13.41 4.98 23.68
C TRP A 835 -13.02 5.62 22.35
N VAL A 836 -12.68 4.79 21.37
CA VAL A 836 -12.44 5.20 19.98
C VAL A 836 -13.33 4.39 19.04
N HIS A 837 -13.84 5.03 18.00
CA HIS A 837 -14.59 4.35 16.96
C HIS A 837 -13.61 3.89 15.88
N LEU A 838 -13.68 2.61 15.53
CA LEU A 838 -12.84 1.99 14.51
C LEU A 838 -13.70 1.60 13.32
N PRO A 839 -13.49 2.22 12.14
CA PRO A 839 -14.21 1.84 10.93
C PRO A 839 -13.70 0.50 10.38
N HIS A 840 -14.47 -0.08 9.46
CA HIS A 840 -14.02 -1.24 8.70
C HIS A 840 -12.76 -0.89 7.87
N LEU A 841 -11.64 -1.59 8.09
CA LEU A 841 -10.35 -1.37 7.43
C LEU A 841 -9.61 -2.70 7.17
N HIS A 842 -9.55 -3.12 5.90
CA HIS A 842 -8.86 -4.36 5.50
C HIS A 842 -7.37 -4.37 5.87
N ASN A 843 -6.66 -3.27 5.57
CA ASN A 843 -5.22 -3.12 5.82
C ASN A 843 -4.91 -2.16 6.98
N GLY A 844 -5.74 -2.16 8.03
CA GLY A 844 -5.47 -1.34 9.22
C GLY A 844 -4.16 -1.71 9.93
N THR A 845 -3.47 -0.70 10.48
CA THR A 845 -2.28 -0.92 11.31
C THR A 845 -2.60 -1.73 12.56
N THR A 846 -1.65 -2.55 13.01
CA THR A 846 -1.71 -3.23 14.32
C THR A 846 -1.07 -2.38 15.43
N TYR A 847 -0.45 -1.26 15.06
CA TYR A 847 0.31 -0.36 15.93
C TYR A 847 -0.25 1.08 15.85
N ALA A 848 -1.54 1.27 16.11
CA ALA A 848 -2.10 2.62 16.21
C ALA A 848 -1.84 3.18 17.61
N GLN A 849 -0.99 4.21 17.71
CA GLN A 849 -0.57 4.82 18.96
C GLN A 849 -1.43 6.06 19.29
N TYR A 850 -2.19 5.97 20.37
CA TYR A 850 -3.02 7.04 20.92
C TYR A 850 -2.38 7.63 22.17
N ALA A 851 -2.19 8.95 22.22
CA ALA A 851 -1.81 9.68 23.42
C ALA A 851 -3.08 10.29 24.07
N VAL A 852 -3.42 9.83 25.27
CA VAL A 852 -4.54 10.36 26.08
C VAL A 852 -3.99 11.42 27.03
N GLY A 853 -4.32 12.68 26.77
CA GLY A 853 -3.96 13.81 27.63
C GLY A 853 -4.88 13.89 28.84
N THR A 854 -4.30 13.67 30.02
CA THR A 854 -5.05 13.54 31.29
C THR A 854 -5.03 14.80 32.16
N GLY A 855 -4.26 15.83 31.78
CA GLY A 855 -3.93 16.95 32.67
C GLY A 855 -2.76 16.68 33.61
N TYR A 856 -2.51 15.41 33.91
CA TYR A 856 -1.31 14.95 34.62
C TYR A 856 -0.19 14.50 33.67
N GLY A 857 -0.34 14.77 32.38
CA GLY A 857 0.53 14.29 31.28
C GLY A 857 -0.20 13.38 30.29
N ASP A 858 0.48 13.01 29.21
CA ASP A 858 -0.01 12.09 28.19
C ASP A 858 0.20 10.62 28.62
N ARG A 859 -0.77 9.75 28.34
CA ARG A 859 -0.70 8.28 28.47
C ARG A 859 -0.80 7.61 27.10
N ILE A 860 0.10 6.69 26.77
CA ILE A 860 0.26 6.16 25.41
C ILE A 860 -0.37 4.77 25.25
N ARG A 861 -1.48 4.67 24.52
CA ARG A 861 -2.13 3.40 24.20
C ARG A 861 -1.86 2.97 22.76
N THR A 862 -1.20 1.84 22.59
CA THR A 862 -1.10 1.18 21.28
C THR A 862 -2.19 0.12 21.13
N ILE A 863 -3.01 0.22 20.07
CA ILE A 863 -4.03 -0.78 19.73
C ILE A 863 -3.97 -1.18 18.26
N SER A 864 -4.55 -2.35 17.94
CA SER A 864 -4.79 -2.74 16.55
C SER A 864 -6.07 -2.12 16.02
N GLN A 865 -5.98 -1.37 14.91
CA GLN A 865 -7.14 -0.91 14.17
C GLN A 865 -7.68 -1.97 13.19
N LYS A 866 -6.87 -3.00 12.87
CA LYS A 866 -7.30 -4.14 12.04
C LYS A 866 -8.55 -4.81 12.61
N GLY A 867 -9.53 -5.06 11.75
CA GLY A 867 -10.78 -5.75 12.12
C GLY A 867 -11.88 -5.52 11.09
N THR A 868 -12.96 -6.26 11.22
CA THR A 868 -14.15 -6.13 10.36
C THR A 868 -15.22 -5.30 11.06
N GLY A 869 -15.88 -4.44 10.28
CA GLY A 869 -17.04 -3.67 10.73
C GLY A 869 -16.69 -2.45 11.58
N ASN A 870 -17.66 -1.56 11.70
CA ASN A 870 -17.61 -0.38 12.53
C ASN A 870 -17.84 -0.78 13.99
N ARG A 871 -17.00 -0.30 14.92
CA ARG A 871 -17.08 -0.69 16.34
C ARG A 871 -16.45 0.34 17.27
N TRP A 872 -16.98 0.44 18.49
CA TRP A 872 -16.35 1.16 19.58
C TRP A 872 -15.35 0.26 20.32
N VAL A 873 -14.16 0.77 20.60
CA VAL A 873 -13.11 0.08 21.35
C VAL A 873 -12.62 0.98 22.49
N SER A 874 -12.51 0.43 23.69
CA SER A 874 -11.97 1.15 24.85
C SER A 874 -10.44 1.25 24.74
N LEU A 875 -9.89 2.43 25.04
CA LEU A 875 -8.45 2.65 25.28
C LEU A 875 -8.07 2.41 26.74
N GLY A 876 -9.06 2.21 27.63
CA GLY A 876 -8.88 2.01 29.05
C GLY A 876 -9.45 3.14 29.91
N VAL A 877 -9.16 3.08 31.21
CA VAL A 877 -9.66 3.99 32.23
C VAL A 877 -8.54 4.94 32.68
N PHE A 878 -8.84 6.23 32.80
CA PHE A 878 -7.86 7.28 33.08
C PHE A 878 -8.39 8.28 34.12
N PRO A 879 -7.55 8.78 35.04
CA PRO A 879 -7.86 9.98 35.80
C PRO A 879 -7.69 11.22 34.90
N PHE A 880 -8.53 12.22 35.06
CA PHE A 880 -8.47 13.50 34.33
C PHE A 880 -8.47 14.69 35.29
N ASP A 881 -7.71 15.73 34.94
CA ASP A 881 -7.77 17.07 35.55
C ASP A 881 -7.54 18.16 34.50
N GLY A 882 -8.60 18.79 34.03
CA GLY A 882 -8.56 19.79 32.97
C GLY A 882 -9.31 19.32 31.74
N THR A 883 -8.90 19.77 30.55
CA THR A 883 -9.59 19.42 29.30
C THR A 883 -9.05 18.11 28.72
N PRO A 884 -9.84 17.03 28.67
CA PRO A 884 -9.41 15.78 28.05
C PRO A 884 -9.07 15.98 26.57
N GLN A 885 -8.03 15.30 26.11
CA GLN A 885 -7.66 15.25 24.70
C GLN A 885 -7.14 13.85 24.34
N VAL A 886 -7.34 13.44 23.10
CA VAL A 886 -6.80 12.19 22.56
C VAL A 886 -6.12 12.52 21.25
N ARG A 887 -4.85 12.14 21.11
CA ARG A 887 -4.06 12.37 19.91
C ARG A 887 -3.68 11.03 19.29
N LEU A 888 -3.96 10.83 18.01
CA LEU A 888 -3.52 9.68 17.23
C LEU A 888 -2.45 10.13 16.25
N THR A 889 -1.35 9.40 16.13
CA THR A 889 -0.33 9.62 15.11
C THR A 889 -0.42 8.57 14.01
N ASN A 890 0.01 8.90 12.79
CA ASN A 890 0.24 7.91 11.75
C ASN A 890 1.62 7.23 11.86
N VAL A 891 2.42 7.55 12.88
CA VAL A 891 3.70 6.89 13.14
C VAL A 891 3.49 5.44 13.60
N SER A 892 4.25 4.52 13.01
CA SER A 892 4.31 3.11 13.37
C SER A 892 5.74 2.58 13.21
N PRO A 893 6.24 1.71 14.10
CA PRO A 893 7.54 1.05 13.94
C PRO A 893 7.68 0.31 12.60
N THR A 894 6.56 -0.19 12.06
CA THR A 894 6.51 -0.90 10.77
C THR A 894 5.85 -0.07 9.66
N GLY A 895 5.84 1.26 9.78
CA GLY A 895 5.14 2.18 8.89
C GLY A 895 5.87 2.42 7.55
N ASP A 896 5.76 1.46 6.63
CA ASP A 896 6.30 1.53 5.26
C ASP A 896 5.31 2.15 4.24
N GLY A 897 4.17 2.65 4.70
CA GLY A 897 3.09 3.17 3.87
C GLY A 897 2.07 2.12 3.39
N SER A 898 2.23 0.82 3.71
CA SER A 898 1.30 -0.25 3.28
C SER A 898 0.07 -0.43 4.18
N GLN A 899 0.22 -0.12 5.47
CA GLN A 899 -0.87 -0.19 6.45
C GLN A 899 -1.53 1.17 6.63
N ARG A 900 -2.81 1.18 6.96
CA ARG A 900 -3.65 2.38 7.07
C ARG A 900 -3.94 2.72 8.53
N VAL A 901 -4.04 4.01 8.82
CA VAL A 901 -4.47 4.58 10.10
C VAL A 901 -5.74 5.38 9.86
N ALA A 902 -6.79 5.14 10.64
CA ALA A 902 -8.04 5.88 10.58
C ALA A 902 -8.26 6.82 11.77
N PHE A 903 -8.85 7.96 11.45
CA PHE A 903 -9.37 8.96 12.38
C PHE A 903 -10.88 9.10 12.16
N ASP A 904 -11.65 8.60 13.12
CA ASP A 904 -13.11 8.58 13.09
C ASP A 904 -13.60 9.33 14.35
N ALA A 905 -14.06 8.65 15.39
CA ALA A 905 -14.58 9.31 16.60
C ALA A 905 -13.88 8.90 17.89
N VAL A 906 -14.00 9.73 18.92
CA VAL A 906 -13.56 9.47 20.30
C VAL A 906 -14.70 9.77 21.25
N ALA A 907 -14.81 9.01 22.33
CA ALA A 907 -15.77 9.30 23.39
C ALA A 907 -15.17 9.20 24.78
N LEU A 908 -15.64 10.05 25.68
CA LEU A 908 -15.35 10.01 27.11
C LEU A 908 -16.60 9.54 27.84
N GLN A 909 -16.49 8.40 28.52
CA GLN A 909 -17.50 7.89 29.44
C GLN A 909 -17.12 8.29 30.87
N PRO A 910 -17.82 9.25 31.51
CA PRO A 910 -17.58 9.58 32.92
C PRO A 910 -17.90 8.40 33.83
N LEU A 911 -17.04 8.13 34.82
CA LEU A 911 -17.27 7.09 35.83
C LEU A 911 -17.40 7.74 37.20
N THR A 912 -18.63 7.83 37.71
CA THR A 912 -18.98 8.70 38.85
C THR A 912 -18.82 8.04 40.22
N SER A 913 -18.71 6.72 40.29
CA SER A 913 -18.47 5.97 41.53
C SER A 913 -17.12 5.28 41.43
N VAL A 914 -16.15 5.72 42.22
CA VAL A 914 -14.77 5.24 42.20
C VAL A 914 -14.33 4.89 43.63
N ARG A 915 -13.85 3.66 43.80
CA ARG A 915 -13.20 3.17 45.01
C ARG A 915 -11.68 3.29 44.87
N THR A 916 -11.01 3.63 45.96
CA THR A 916 -9.55 3.45 46.05
C THR A 916 -9.24 2.05 46.56
N VAL A 917 -8.37 1.32 45.86
CA VAL A 917 -7.80 0.03 46.27
C VAL A 917 -6.32 0.24 46.48
N SER A 918 -5.86 0.06 47.71
CA SER A 918 -4.47 0.28 48.08
C SER A 918 -3.68 -1.04 48.07
N THR A 919 -2.48 -1.04 47.49
CA THR A 919 -1.60 -2.21 47.43
C THR A 919 -0.28 -1.94 48.14
N LEU A 920 0.30 -2.97 48.75
CA LEU A 920 1.65 -2.98 49.29
C LEU A 920 2.37 -4.24 48.79
N SER A 921 3.45 -4.07 48.02
CA SER A 921 4.24 -5.17 47.47
C SER A 921 5.63 -5.18 48.10
N TRP A 922 6.12 -6.37 48.47
CA TRP A 922 7.47 -6.55 48.98
C TRP A 922 7.98 -8.00 48.87
N ASN A 923 9.17 -8.19 48.29
CA ASN A 923 9.98 -9.39 48.51
C ASN A 923 10.60 -9.37 49.92
N LEU A 924 10.26 -10.36 50.75
CA LEU A 924 10.68 -10.43 52.15
C LEU A 924 12.08 -11.02 52.35
N ALA A 925 12.67 -11.63 51.34
CA ALA A 925 13.92 -12.40 51.47
C ALA A 925 13.89 -13.32 52.72
N GLY A 926 12.75 -13.97 52.95
CA GLY A 926 12.42 -14.62 54.21
C GLY A 926 13.37 -15.75 54.55
N ALA A 927 13.68 -16.57 53.54
CA ALA A 927 14.66 -17.65 53.65
C ALA A 927 16.10 -17.19 53.34
N ALA A 928 16.26 -16.24 52.41
CA ALA A 928 17.56 -15.84 51.88
C ALA A 928 18.35 -14.86 52.78
N GLN A 929 17.65 -13.95 53.48
CA GLN A 929 18.27 -12.96 54.36
C GLN A 929 17.80 -13.02 55.79
N ASN A 930 16.59 -13.55 56.05
CA ASN A 930 16.00 -13.52 57.38
C ASN A 930 15.98 -14.88 58.09
N ASP A 931 16.45 -15.95 57.44
CA ASP A 931 16.55 -17.29 58.03
C ASP A 931 15.25 -17.76 58.72
N GLY A 932 14.09 -17.41 58.14
CA GLY A 932 12.77 -17.78 58.69
C GLY A 932 12.30 -16.93 59.90
N ASP A 933 13.11 -15.99 60.37
CA ASP A 933 12.81 -15.14 61.52
C ASP A 933 11.63 -14.18 61.27
N PHE A 934 10.98 -13.74 62.34
CA PHE A 934 9.83 -12.85 62.35
C PHE A 934 10.17 -11.34 62.37
N TYR A 935 11.44 -10.92 62.50
CA TYR A 935 11.80 -9.49 62.45
C TYR A 935 11.34 -8.80 61.16
N VAL A 936 11.42 -9.48 60.01
CA VAL A 936 10.93 -8.94 58.73
C VAL A 936 9.41 -8.82 58.70
N VAL A 937 8.70 -9.75 59.35
CA VAL A 937 7.24 -9.70 59.53
C VAL A 937 6.85 -8.53 60.43
N ASP A 938 7.60 -8.26 61.50
CA ASP A 938 7.39 -7.10 62.37
C ASP A 938 7.57 -5.78 61.61
N ARG A 939 8.62 -5.72 60.77
CA ARG A 939 8.88 -4.58 59.90
C ARG A 939 7.77 -4.36 58.88
N LEU A 940 7.27 -5.44 58.25
CA LEU A 940 6.12 -5.40 57.35
C LEU A 940 4.87 -4.91 58.10
N MET A 941 4.60 -5.44 59.29
CA MET A 941 3.46 -5.03 60.10
C MET A 941 3.49 -3.55 60.49
N ALA A 942 4.67 -2.94 60.64
CA ALA A 942 4.80 -1.49 60.82
C ALA A 942 4.29 -0.73 59.58
N GLU A 943 4.62 -1.16 58.36
CA GLU A 943 4.06 -0.57 57.12
C GLU A 943 2.56 -0.81 57.01
N VAL A 944 2.08 -2.03 57.32
CA VAL A 944 0.66 -2.36 57.27
C VAL A 944 -0.14 -1.50 58.25
N THR A 945 0.37 -1.30 59.46
CA THR A 945 -0.30 -0.48 60.48
C THR A 945 -0.36 0.97 60.06
N GLN A 946 0.71 1.48 59.44
CA GLN A 946 0.79 2.85 58.97
C GLN A 946 -0.09 3.10 57.72
N ARG A 947 -0.05 2.20 56.75
CA ARG A 947 -0.62 2.42 55.40
C ARG A 947 -1.96 1.74 55.18
N ARG A 948 -2.29 0.73 55.99
CA ARG A 948 -3.56 -0.01 55.96
C ARG A 948 -3.98 -0.46 54.54
N PRO A 949 -3.14 -1.25 53.85
CA PRO A 949 -3.42 -1.68 52.48
C PRO A 949 -4.62 -2.62 52.38
N ASP A 950 -5.27 -2.63 51.21
CA ASP A 950 -6.32 -3.59 50.85
C ASP A 950 -5.74 -4.87 50.24
N VAL A 951 -4.53 -4.79 49.67
CA VAL A 951 -3.81 -5.89 49.04
C VAL A 951 -2.35 -5.92 49.53
N LEU A 952 -1.87 -7.08 49.97
CA LEU A 952 -0.44 -7.39 50.16
C LEU A 952 0.02 -8.40 49.12
N LEU A 953 1.12 -8.09 48.42
CA LEU A 953 1.79 -8.98 47.46
C LEU A 953 3.17 -9.29 48.00
N LEU A 954 3.43 -10.56 48.35
CA LEU A 954 4.65 -10.95 49.07
C LEU A 954 5.41 -12.04 48.31
N ASN A 955 6.71 -11.84 48.15
CA ASN A 955 7.65 -12.83 47.62
C ASN A 955 8.60 -13.32 48.72
N GLU A 956 9.15 -14.52 48.52
CA GLU A 956 10.10 -15.19 49.43
C GLU A 956 9.65 -15.23 50.89
N ILE A 957 8.37 -15.50 51.12
CA ILE A 957 7.83 -15.65 52.48
C ILE A 957 7.90 -17.12 52.88
N CYS A 958 8.45 -17.39 54.06
CA CYS A 958 8.38 -18.72 54.68
C CYS A 958 6.97 -18.98 55.22
N ASP A 959 6.51 -20.22 55.21
CA ASP A 959 5.22 -20.63 55.77
C ASP A 959 5.02 -20.21 57.24
N GLY A 960 6.03 -20.38 58.09
CA GLY A 960 5.98 -19.89 59.48
C GLY A 960 5.84 -18.37 59.58
N GLN A 961 6.45 -17.61 58.65
CA GLN A 961 6.28 -16.16 58.56
C GLN A 961 4.87 -15.79 58.06
N PHE A 962 4.30 -16.57 57.12
CA PHE A 962 2.92 -16.40 56.64
C PHE A 962 1.90 -16.62 57.77
N ASP A 963 2.07 -17.66 58.57
CA ASP A 963 1.19 -17.96 59.72
C ASP A 963 1.28 -16.87 60.78
N ASN A 964 2.51 -16.44 61.11
CA ASN A 964 2.74 -15.36 62.05
C ASN A 964 2.15 -14.02 61.56
N LEU A 965 2.33 -13.69 60.28
CA LEU A 965 1.72 -12.51 59.67
C LEU A 965 0.18 -12.59 59.72
N SER A 966 -0.40 -13.74 59.39
CA SER A 966 -1.84 -13.98 59.46
C SER A 966 -2.39 -13.75 60.88
N ALA A 967 -1.69 -14.27 61.89
CA ALA A 967 -2.06 -14.06 63.29
C ALA A 967 -1.96 -12.59 63.71
N LYS A 968 -0.88 -11.89 63.33
CA LYS A 968 -0.69 -10.46 63.64
C LYS A 968 -1.72 -9.58 62.93
N LEU A 969 -2.08 -9.87 61.68
CA LEU A 969 -3.13 -9.17 60.95
C LEU A 969 -4.49 -9.32 61.65
N ALA A 970 -4.84 -10.54 62.08
CA ALA A 970 -6.06 -10.78 62.85
C ALA A 970 -6.08 -10.02 64.18
N GLN A 971 -4.96 -10.00 64.91
CA GLN A 971 -4.84 -9.29 66.19
C GLN A 971 -4.85 -7.76 66.05
N SER A 972 -4.35 -7.23 64.93
CA SER A 972 -4.28 -5.77 64.67
C SER A 972 -5.64 -5.10 64.43
N GLY A 973 -6.71 -5.89 64.24
CA GLY A 973 -8.00 -5.39 63.78
C GLY A 973 -8.04 -5.03 62.28
N TRP A 974 -6.93 -5.24 61.54
CA TRP A 974 -6.85 -5.11 60.08
C TRP A 974 -6.85 -6.49 59.42
N GLN A 975 -7.96 -7.22 59.58
CA GLN A 975 -8.07 -8.59 59.09
C GLN A 975 -8.00 -8.67 57.56
N MET A 976 -7.11 -9.53 57.06
CA MET A 976 -6.94 -9.85 55.64
C MET A 976 -6.94 -11.36 55.45
N HIS A 977 -7.41 -11.82 54.29
CA HIS A 977 -7.40 -13.22 53.90
C HIS A 977 -6.14 -13.54 53.12
N GLY A 978 -5.29 -14.41 53.66
CA GLY A 978 -4.06 -14.87 53.01
C GLY A 978 -4.28 -16.10 52.13
N ASN A 979 -3.58 -16.15 50.99
CA ASN A 979 -3.41 -17.33 50.15
C ASN A 979 -1.92 -17.52 49.89
N PHE A 980 -1.40 -18.71 50.23
CA PHE A 980 0.01 -19.06 50.14
C PHE A 980 0.23 -20.11 49.05
N GLN A 981 1.28 -19.94 48.25
CA GLN A 981 1.71 -20.92 47.25
C GLN A 981 3.19 -21.22 47.43
N VAL A 982 3.50 -22.48 47.67
CA VAL A 982 4.89 -22.97 47.74
C VAL A 982 5.55 -22.84 46.36
N THR A 983 6.75 -22.28 46.34
CA THR A 983 7.62 -22.15 45.17
C THR A 983 8.90 -22.96 45.43
N GLY A 984 9.16 -24.02 44.66
CA GLY A 984 10.27 -24.96 44.89
C GLY A 984 9.86 -26.43 45.00
N SER A 985 10.83 -27.34 45.04
CA SER A 985 10.59 -28.80 45.02
C SER A 985 10.53 -29.47 46.41
N GLY A 986 10.57 -28.72 47.50
CA GLY A 986 10.57 -29.29 48.85
C GLY A 986 10.93 -28.31 49.96
N THR A 987 11.26 -28.86 51.13
CA THR A 987 11.63 -28.14 52.36
C THR A 987 12.88 -27.26 52.16
N ASN A 988 12.75 -25.95 52.39
CA ASN A 988 13.84 -25.00 52.55
C ASN A 988 14.27 -24.94 54.04
N PRO A 989 15.43 -25.53 54.40
CA PRO A 989 15.88 -25.60 55.79
C PRO A 989 16.20 -24.24 56.41
N THR A 990 16.34 -23.17 55.61
CA THR A 990 16.51 -21.80 56.15
C THR A 990 15.18 -21.12 56.46
N CYS A 991 14.02 -21.72 56.15
CA CYS A 991 12.71 -21.29 56.68
C CYS A 991 12.45 -21.78 58.11
N PHE A 992 13.51 -22.05 58.87
CA PHE A 992 13.41 -22.68 60.19
C PHE A 992 12.90 -21.70 61.26
N ASN A 993 12.02 -22.21 62.12
CA ASN A 993 11.79 -21.67 63.46
C ASN A 993 11.78 -22.86 64.44
N GLU A 994 12.20 -22.64 65.68
CA GLU A 994 12.28 -23.59 66.81
C GLU A 994 10.98 -24.38 67.10
N SER A 995 9.90 -24.17 66.34
CA SER A 995 8.54 -24.69 66.54
C SER A 995 8.13 -25.91 65.66
N GLY A 996 8.98 -26.38 64.73
CA GLY A 996 8.80 -27.69 64.06
C GLY A 996 7.67 -27.83 63.02
N GLY A 997 7.38 -26.79 62.22
CA GLY A 997 6.44 -26.84 61.09
C GLY A 997 7.04 -27.37 59.78
N ASP A 998 6.21 -27.43 58.73
CA ASP A 998 6.69 -27.55 57.34
C ASP A 998 7.73 -26.43 57.08
N LEU A 999 8.71 -26.71 56.21
CA LEU A 999 9.83 -25.81 55.95
C LEU A 999 9.66 -25.22 54.55
N ALA A 1000 8.54 -24.61 54.20
CA ALA A 1000 8.27 -24.20 52.83
C ALA A 1000 8.46 -22.70 52.60
N GLU A 1001 9.12 -22.36 51.50
CA GLU A 1001 9.19 -20.99 50.98
C GLU A 1001 8.19 -20.82 49.84
N GLY A 1002 7.60 -19.63 49.74
CA GLY A 1002 6.59 -19.37 48.74
C GLY A 1002 6.37 -17.90 48.43
N ILE A 1003 5.24 -17.68 47.78
CA ILE A 1003 4.64 -16.38 47.52
C ILE A 1003 3.27 -16.33 48.19
N ALA A 1004 2.89 -15.14 48.68
CA ALA A 1004 1.62 -14.96 49.35
C ALA A 1004 0.89 -13.70 48.89
N VAL A 1005 -0.43 -13.82 48.75
CA VAL A 1005 -1.32 -12.68 48.56
C VAL A 1005 -2.27 -12.57 49.75
N PHE A 1006 -2.32 -11.40 50.38
CA PHE A 1006 -3.35 -11.08 51.37
C PHE A 1006 -4.30 -10.04 50.82
N VAL A 1007 -5.60 -10.25 50.97
CA VAL A 1007 -6.63 -9.33 50.47
C VAL A 1007 -7.65 -9.00 51.54
N ARG A 1008 -8.14 -7.76 51.52
CA ARG A 1008 -9.25 -7.29 52.34
C ARG A 1008 -10.53 -7.24 51.51
N GLY A 1009 -11.58 -7.88 52.01
CA GLY A 1009 -12.87 -8.01 51.31
C GLY A 1009 -13.40 -9.43 51.39
N THR A 1010 -14.44 -9.72 50.62
CA THR A 1010 -15.02 -11.07 50.56
C THR A 1010 -14.27 -11.90 49.53
N VAL A 1011 -13.53 -12.92 49.99
CA VAL A 1011 -12.87 -13.87 49.09
C VAL A 1011 -13.88 -14.88 48.56
N THR A 1012 -13.99 -14.99 47.24
CA THR A 1012 -14.91 -15.90 46.55
C THR A 1012 -14.20 -17.13 45.98
N GLY A 1013 -12.87 -17.12 45.93
CA GLY A 1013 -12.06 -18.28 45.56
C GLY A 1013 -10.55 -17.98 45.55
N THR A 1014 -9.74 -19.02 45.44
CA THR A 1014 -8.28 -18.93 45.25
C THR A 1014 -7.86 -19.79 44.06
N GLN A 1015 -6.81 -19.38 43.37
CA GLN A 1015 -6.24 -20.09 42.22
C GLN A 1015 -4.73 -19.98 42.27
N ASN A 1016 -4.04 -21.11 42.40
CA ASN A 1016 -2.60 -21.14 42.40
C ASN A 1016 -2.08 -21.84 41.15
N TYR A 1017 -0.90 -21.43 40.71
CA TYR A 1017 -0.26 -21.90 39.50
C TYR A 1017 1.23 -22.13 39.74
N ARG A 1018 1.81 -23.05 38.98
CA ARG A 1018 3.26 -23.24 38.87
C ARG A 1018 3.68 -23.24 37.41
N PHE A 1019 4.87 -22.71 37.16
CA PHE A 1019 5.51 -22.85 35.85
C PHE A 1019 6.06 -24.26 35.71
N ARG A 1020 5.90 -24.84 34.54
CA ARG A 1020 6.59 -26.06 34.13
C ARG A 1020 8.04 -25.77 33.75
N LEU A 1021 8.83 -26.83 33.57
CA LEU A 1021 10.20 -26.74 33.06
C LEU A 1021 10.28 -26.09 31.65
N ASP A 1022 9.20 -26.10 30.88
CA ASP A 1022 9.08 -25.44 29.57
C ASP A 1022 8.45 -24.03 29.64
N ASN A 1023 8.38 -23.42 30.82
CA ASN A 1023 7.81 -22.10 31.11
C ASN A 1023 6.30 -21.96 30.90
N ARG A 1024 5.57 -23.07 30.66
CA ARG A 1024 4.09 -23.05 30.58
C ARG A 1024 3.47 -22.97 31.96
N LEU A 1025 2.42 -22.17 32.12
CA LEU A 1025 1.76 -21.97 33.41
C LEU A 1025 0.59 -22.94 33.58
N VAL A 1026 0.57 -23.71 34.68
CA VAL A 1026 -0.47 -24.71 34.99
C VAL A 1026 -1.06 -24.50 36.37
N LEU A 1027 -2.36 -24.78 36.52
CA LEU A 1027 -3.08 -24.73 37.80
C LEU A 1027 -2.55 -25.80 38.76
N THR A 1028 -2.45 -25.48 40.06
CA THR A 1028 -2.03 -26.43 41.11
C THR A 1028 -3.20 -26.82 42.03
N PRO A 1029 -3.25 -28.09 42.51
CA PRO A 1029 -2.25 -29.15 42.32
C PRO A 1029 -2.23 -29.71 40.88
N SER A 1030 -1.04 -30.10 40.40
CA SER A 1030 -0.81 -30.67 39.08
C SER A 1030 0.10 -31.90 39.18
N THR A 1031 -0.10 -32.87 38.29
CA THR A 1031 0.75 -34.07 38.16
C THR A 1031 1.87 -33.89 37.14
N GLU A 1032 1.99 -32.70 36.54
CA GLU A 1032 3.00 -32.40 35.52
C GLU A 1032 4.34 -31.98 36.16
N ASP A 1033 5.42 -31.95 35.37
CA ASP A 1033 6.75 -31.58 35.85
C ASP A 1033 6.83 -30.06 36.14
N LEU A 1034 6.72 -29.71 37.43
CA LEU A 1034 6.71 -28.32 37.89
C LEU A 1034 8.13 -27.81 38.16
N GLY A 1035 8.43 -26.63 37.62
CA GLY A 1035 9.61 -25.82 37.97
C GLY A 1035 9.45 -25.14 39.33
N THR A 1036 10.44 -24.34 39.73
CA THR A 1036 10.57 -23.75 41.08
C THR A 1036 9.75 -22.48 41.30
N ARG A 1037 9.12 -21.94 40.26
CA ARG A 1037 8.44 -20.62 40.25
C ARG A 1037 6.92 -20.77 40.06
N GLY A 1038 6.14 -19.75 40.45
CA GLY A 1038 4.68 -19.84 40.40
C GLY A 1038 3.93 -18.52 40.57
N VAL A 1039 2.61 -18.65 40.71
CA VAL A 1039 1.66 -17.55 40.90
C VAL A 1039 0.63 -17.95 41.97
N ALA A 1040 0.38 -17.09 42.95
CA ALA A 1040 -0.72 -17.22 43.89
C ALA A 1040 -1.78 -16.17 43.59
N CYS A 1041 -3.04 -16.57 43.44
CA CYS A 1041 -4.14 -15.64 43.18
C CYS A 1041 -5.29 -15.80 44.17
N SER A 1042 -5.83 -14.66 44.61
CA SER A 1042 -7.10 -14.57 45.34
C SER A 1042 -8.14 -13.87 44.48
N ILE A 1043 -9.36 -14.41 44.47
CA ILE A 1043 -10.52 -13.77 43.85
C ILE A 1043 -11.30 -13.09 44.97
N VAL A 1044 -11.34 -11.75 44.93
CA VAL A 1044 -11.85 -10.92 46.02
C VAL A 1044 -12.87 -9.93 45.51
N ARG A 1045 -13.91 -9.71 46.32
CA ARG A 1045 -14.84 -8.62 46.16
C ARG A 1045 -14.57 -7.56 47.23
N PHE A 1046 -14.04 -6.41 46.82
CA PHE A 1046 -13.67 -5.32 47.74
C PHE A 1046 -14.89 -4.67 48.41
N SER A 1047 -16.08 -4.74 47.78
CA SER A 1047 -17.36 -4.43 48.41
C SER A 1047 -18.55 -5.05 47.69
N THR A 1048 -19.72 -5.02 48.32
CA THR A 1048 -20.96 -5.60 47.77
C THR A 1048 -21.38 -5.03 46.42
N ALA A 1049 -20.90 -3.84 46.04
CA ALA A 1049 -21.17 -3.20 44.76
C ALA A 1049 -20.14 -3.54 43.66
N ASP A 1050 -19.02 -4.19 44.00
CA ASP A 1050 -17.92 -4.45 43.08
C ASP A 1050 -18.03 -5.82 42.41
N LYS A 1051 -17.46 -5.94 41.21
CA LYS A 1051 -17.20 -7.24 40.56
C LYS A 1051 -16.07 -7.97 41.28
N ASP A 1052 -16.03 -9.29 41.12
CA ASP A 1052 -14.91 -10.10 41.61
C ASP A 1052 -13.61 -9.69 40.90
N ALA A 1053 -12.64 -9.24 41.69
CA ALA A 1053 -11.29 -8.89 41.24
C ALA A 1053 -10.35 -10.09 41.44
N LYS A 1054 -9.46 -10.34 40.50
CA LYS A 1054 -8.37 -11.33 40.64
C LYS A 1054 -7.09 -10.60 41.04
N VAL A 1055 -6.52 -10.98 42.18
CA VAL A 1055 -5.29 -10.37 42.72
C VAL A 1055 -4.25 -11.46 42.78
N CYS A 1056 -3.16 -11.31 42.04
CA CYS A 1056 -2.11 -12.30 41.92
C CYS A 1056 -0.73 -11.75 42.30
N VAL A 1057 0.09 -12.59 42.92
CA VAL A 1057 1.52 -12.37 43.09
C VAL A 1057 2.30 -13.44 42.33
N THR A 1058 3.44 -13.10 41.73
CA THR A 1058 4.34 -14.04 41.05
C THR A 1058 5.79 -13.81 41.45
N HIS A 1059 6.63 -14.83 41.30
CA HIS A 1059 8.08 -14.76 41.42
C HIS A 1059 8.68 -15.49 40.21
N LEU A 1060 9.38 -14.80 39.30
CA LEU A 1060 9.94 -15.38 38.08
C LEU A 1060 11.37 -15.91 38.27
N GLU A 1061 11.89 -16.64 37.27
CA GLU A 1061 13.17 -17.36 37.35
C GLU A 1061 14.42 -16.48 37.50
N THR A 1062 15.44 -16.98 38.20
CA THR A 1062 16.71 -16.29 38.51
C THR A 1062 17.93 -16.95 37.80
N GLY A 1063 18.73 -16.21 37.01
CA GLY A 1063 20.07 -16.64 36.51
C GLY A 1063 20.30 -16.49 34.99
N TYR A 1064 21.47 -16.79 34.41
CA TYR A 1064 21.71 -16.78 32.95
C TYR A 1064 22.05 -18.20 32.43
N PRO A 1065 21.39 -18.74 31.38
CA PRO A 1065 20.46 -18.08 30.44
C PRO A 1065 19.01 -17.95 30.97
N ALA A 1066 18.77 -18.22 32.25
CA ALA A 1066 17.46 -18.10 32.91
C ALA A 1066 16.77 -16.71 32.82
N ASN A 1067 17.48 -15.62 32.49
CA ASN A 1067 16.90 -14.32 32.15
C ASN A 1067 16.04 -14.42 30.87
N MET A 1068 16.38 -15.32 29.94
CA MET A 1068 15.47 -15.69 28.84
C MET A 1068 14.24 -16.44 29.37
N SER A 1069 14.39 -17.31 30.37
CA SER A 1069 13.26 -18.02 30.98
C SER A 1069 12.28 -17.07 31.68
N ALA A 1070 12.76 -16.07 32.42
CA ALA A 1070 11.89 -15.05 33.02
C ALA A 1070 11.10 -14.27 31.95
N ALA A 1071 11.73 -13.91 30.84
CA ALA A 1071 11.04 -13.29 29.70
C ALA A 1071 9.97 -14.21 29.08
N TYR A 1072 10.26 -15.51 28.91
CA TYR A 1072 9.26 -16.48 28.43
C TYR A 1072 8.11 -16.69 29.43
N GLN A 1073 8.40 -16.69 30.73
CA GLN A 1073 7.39 -16.77 31.78
C GLN A 1073 6.50 -15.53 31.79
N ALA A 1074 7.06 -14.33 31.61
CA ALA A 1074 6.30 -13.10 31.44
C ALA A 1074 5.37 -13.15 30.21
N GLN A 1075 5.85 -13.67 29.07
CA GLN A 1075 5.01 -13.89 27.89
C GLN A 1075 3.87 -14.88 28.16
N GLU A 1076 4.13 -15.94 28.92
CA GLU A 1076 3.11 -16.91 29.30
C GLU A 1076 2.07 -16.30 30.26
N LEU A 1077 2.49 -15.47 31.23
CA LEU A 1077 1.58 -14.71 32.09
C LEU A 1077 0.66 -13.83 31.26
N ALA A 1078 1.20 -13.08 30.30
CA ALA A 1078 0.41 -12.26 29.38
C ALA A 1078 -0.60 -13.10 28.59
N ARG A 1079 -0.17 -14.27 28.07
CA ARG A 1079 -1.02 -15.19 27.30
C ARG A 1079 -2.17 -15.75 28.13
N VAL A 1080 -1.93 -16.11 29.40
CA VAL A 1080 -2.93 -16.73 30.28
C VAL A 1080 -3.84 -15.68 30.92
N PHE A 1081 -3.26 -14.61 31.46
CA PHE A 1081 -4.00 -13.63 32.27
C PHE A 1081 -4.51 -12.42 31.49
N GLY A 1082 -3.94 -12.10 30.31
CA GLY A 1082 -4.43 -11.02 29.47
C GLY A 1082 -5.92 -11.12 29.10
N PRO A 1083 -6.42 -12.28 28.62
CA PRO A 1083 -7.85 -12.46 28.36
C PRO A 1083 -8.74 -12.31 29.61
N GLU A 1084 -8.26 -12.70 30.79
CA GLU A 1084 -9.00 -12.54 32.05
C GLU A 1084 -9.08 -11.07 32.48
N ALA A 1085 -7.99 -10.31 32.32
CA ALA A 1085 -7.89 -8.89 32.67
C ALA A 1085 -8.90 -8.02 31.89
N ARG A 1086 -9.32 -8.44 30.69
CA ARG A 1086 -10.40 -7.79 29.92
C ARG A 1086 -11.79 -7.99 30.52
N GLN A 1087 -12.00 -9.07 31.28
CA GLN A 1087 -13.33 -9.50 31.71
C GLN A 1087 -13.66 -9.05 33.14
N LYS A 1088 -12.65 -8.90 33.99
CA LYS A 1088 -12.80 -8.56 35.40
C LYS A 1088 -11.58 -7.80 35.92
N PRO A 1089 -11.72 -7.00 37.00
CA PRO A 1089 -10.60 -6.29 37.58
C PRO A 1089 -9.46 -7.24 37.96
N PHE A 1090 -8.23 -6.89 37.62
CA PHE A 1090 -7.05 -7.73 37.79
C PHE A 1090 -5.86 -6.90 38.30
N ILE A 1091 -5.29 -7.32 39.43
CA ILE A 1091 -3.99 -6.84 39.94
C ILE A 1091 -2.98 -7.99 39.88
N LEU A 1092 -1.80 -7.74 39.32
CA LEU A 1092 -0.68 -8.67 39.26
C LEU A 1092 0.57 -7.98 39.78
N GLY A 1093 1.37 -8.61 40.62
CA GLY A 1093 2.67 -8.04 40.97
C GLY A 1093 3.66 -9.06 41.52
N GLY A 1094 4.79 -8.56 41.95
CA GLY A 1094 5.87 -9.34 42.57
C GLY A 1094 7.18 -9.26 41.79
N ASP A 1095 8.13 -10.07 42.22
CA ASP A 1095 9.49 -10.09 41.71
C ASP A 1095 9.58 -10.77 40.32
N THR A 1096 10.01 -9.99 39.33
CA THR A 1096 10.14 -10.47 37.94
C THR A 1096 11.54 -10.94 37.58
N ASN A 1097 12.57 -10.66 38.38
CA ASN A 1097 13.96 -11.02 38.10
C ASN A 1097 14.51 -10.65 36.69
N ILE A 1098 13.89 -9.71 35.98
CA ILE A 1098 14.34 -9.24 34.65
C ILE A 1098 15.28 -8.04 34.83
N ASP A 1099 16.58 -8.26 34.71
CA ASP A 1099 17.66 -7.28 34.97
C ASP A 1099 18.38 -6.75 33.69
N THR A 1100 18.05 -7.27 32.50
CA THR A 1100 18.72 -6.89 31.25
C THR A 1100 18.11 -5.66 30.60
N LEU A 1101 18.92 -4.64 30.35
CA LEU A 1101 18.49 -3.40 29.68
C LEU A 1101 18.26 -3.60 28.16
N PRO A 1102 17.15 -3.08 27.59
CA PRO A 1102 16.02 -2.46 28.29
C PRO A 1102 15.10 -3.54 28.89
N ALA A 1103 14.87 -3.52 30.21
CA ALA A 1103 14.01 -4.51 30.88
C ALA A 1103 12.58 -4.53 30.30
N ASN A 1104 12.14 -3.36 29.81
CA ASN A 1104 10.85 -3.16 29.14
C ASN A 1104 10.66 -4.02 27.88
N ASP A 1105 11.73 -4.41 27.18
CA ASP A 1105 11.63 -5.26 25.97
C ASP A 1105 11.20 -6.70 26.31
N HIS A 1106 11.54 -7.17 27.52
CA HIS A 1106 11.25 -8.54 27.96
C HIS A 1106 9.91 -8.66 28.69
N ILE A 1107 9.50 -7.64 29.44
CA ILE A 1107 8.24 -7.63 30.21
C ILE A 1107 7.08 -6.95 29.46
N GLY A 1108 7.34 -6.30 28.32
CA GLY A 1108 6.35 -5.58 27.50
C GLY A 1108 5.19 -6.43 26.94
N ALA A 1109 5.27 -7.77 27.02
CA ALA A 1109 4.12 -8.62 26.73
C ALA A 1109 2.99 -8.45 27.78
N VAL A 1110 3.32 -8.09 29.03
CA VAL A 1110 2.38 -8.01 30.16
C VAL A 1110 1.64 -6.68 30.19
N TYR A 1111 2.30 -5.55 29.93
CA TYR A 1111 1.70 -4.21 30.02
C TYR A 1111 1.77 -3.43 28.70
N SER A 1112 1.03 -2.33 28.61
CA SER A 1112 0.61 -1.74 27.33
C SER A 1112 1.37 -0.50 26.83
N GLU A 1113 2.34 0.05 27.58
CA GLU A 1113 2.98 1.33 27.23
C GLU A 1113 4.49 1.36 27.54
N PRO A 1114 5.33 2.13 26.81
CA PRO A 1114 5.15 2.61 25.44
C PRO A 1114 5.59 1.58 24.37
N LEU A 1115 6.35 0.55 24.75
CA LEU A 1115 6.85 -0.52 23.85
C LEU A 1115 6.08 -1.85 23.98
N GLY A 1116 5.24 -1.98 25.01
CA GLY A 1116 4.48 -3.20 25.29
C GLY A 1116 3.10 -3.27 24.62
N THR A 1117 2.57 -4.50 24.48
CA THR A 1117 1.24 -4.77 23.88
C THR A 1117 0.27 -5.42 24.85
N GLY A 1118 0.64 -5.52 26.13
CA GLY A 1118 -0.10 -6.25 27.14
C GLY A 1118 -1.40 -5.58 27.60
N GLU A 1119 -2.04 -6.18 28.60
CA GLU A 1119 -3.37 -5.77 29.08
C GLU A 1119 -3.34 -4.98 30.39
N PHE A 1120 -2.15 -4.80 30.94
CA PHE A 1120 -1.93 -4.14 32.22
C PHE A 1120 -1.26 -2.77 32.06
N ASN A 1121 -1.34 -1.99 33.13
CA ASN A 1121 -0.57 -0.78 33.37
C ASN A 1121 0.37 -1.03 34.54
N GLU A 1122 1.60 -0.57 34.44
CA GLU A 1122 2.56 -0.57 35.55
C GLU A 1122 2.29 0.67 36.44
N VAL A 1123 2.30 0.50 37.76
CA VAL A 1123 1.83 1.55 38.69
C VAL A 1123 2.84 2.68 38.89
N GLU A 1124 4.13 2.40 38.79
CA GLU A 1124 5.25 3.31 39.04
C GLU A 1124 5.65 4.17 37.81
N GLN A 1125 4.97 4.02 36.67
CA GLN A 1125 5.13 4.78 35.40
C GLN A 1125 4.83 6.31 35.49
N ALA A 1126 5.22 6.98 36.56
CA ALA A 1126 4.99 8.40 36.82
C ALA A 1126 6.17 9.30 36.43
N ARG A 1127 6.53 9.33 35.14
CA ARG A 1127 7.29 10.45 34.56
C ARG A 1127 6.44 11.18 33.52
N ALA A 1128 6.12 12.44 33.79
CA ALA A 1128 5.46 13.31 32.82
C ALA A 1128 6.39 13.49 31.60
N CYS A 1129 5.87 13.33 30.40
CA CYS A 1129 6.58 13.72 29.18
C CYS A 1129 6.71 15.24 29.13
N ILE A 1130 7.73 15.80 29.78
CA ILE A 1130 8.06 17.22 29.63
C ILE A 1130 9.10 17.31 28.50
N VAL A 1131 8.67 17.96 27.43
CA VAL A 1131 9.31 18.16 26.12
C VAL A 1131 10.85 18.28 26.19
N ALA A 1132 11.56 17.17 25.90
CA ALA A 1132 12.99 17.13 25.53
C ALA A 1132 13.47 15.76 25.00
N LYS A 1133 12.78 14.65 25.31
CA LYS A 1133 13.06 13.29 24.79
C LYS A 1133 11.78 12.60 24.25
N PRO A 1134 11.88 11.62 23.33
CA PRO A 1134 10.72 10.82 22.92
C PRO A 1134 10.08 10.13 24.13
N CYS A 1135 8.74 10.18 24.28
CA CYS A 1135 8.02 9.54 25.41
C CYS A 1135 8.34 8.04 25.55
N GLU A 1136 8.67 7.39 24.44
CA GLU A 1136 9.10 5.98 24.37
C GLU A 1136 10.32 5.68 25.24
N GLU A 1137 11.22 6.67 25.45
CA GLU A 1137 12.40 6.55 26.31
C GLU A 1137 12.12 6.91 27.79
N LEU A 1138 10.98 7.56 28.09
CA LEU A 1138 10.69 8.15 29.41
C LEU A 1138 9.62 7.41 30.21
N GLN A 1139 8.75 6.63 29.56
CA GLN A 1139 7.60 5.95 30.20
C GLN A 1139 7.78 4.44 30.37
N GLY A 1140 8.98 3.89 30.21
CA GLY A 1140 9.28 2.53 30.68
C GLY A 1140 9.18 2.44 32.20
N GLY A 1141 8.83 1.28 32.74
CA GLY A 1141 8.94 1.04 34.20
C GLY A 1141 10.40 1.17 34.63
N THR A 1142 10.66 1.60 35.86
CA THR A 1142 12.04 1.68 36.38
C THR A 1142 12.69 0.30 36.34
N ASP A 1143 13.97 0.25 35.99
CA ASP A 1143 14.70 -1.02 35.92
C ASP A 1143 14.72 -1.71 37.30
N THR A 1144 14.46 -3.02 37.32
CA THR A 1144 14.42 -3.81 38.55
C THR A 1144 15.81 -3.94 39.21
N PHE A 1145 16.89 -3.70 38.44
CA PHE A 1145 18.27 -3.84 38.85
C PHE A 1145 19.08 -2.57 38.56
N LEU A 1146 19.47 -1.86 39.62
CA LEU A 1146 20.54 -0.86 39.60
C LEU A 1146 21.66 -1.36 40.51
N GLY A 1147 22.41 -2.36 40.05
CA GLY A 1147 23.73 -2.77 40.56
C GLY A 1147 23.99 -2.81 42.08
N GLY A 1148 24.01 -4.02 42.64
CA GLY A 1148 25.05 -4.41 43.58
C GLY A 1148 24.65 -5.47 44.63
N GLY A 1149 25.66 -6.17 45.17
CA GLY A 1149 25.52 -7.28 46.12
C GLY A 1149 25.09 -6.86 47.54
N PRO A 1150 25.33 -7.71 48.56
CA PRO A 1150 24.81 -7.55 49.93
C PRO A 1150 25.12 -6.21 50.62
N ASP A 1151 26.15 -5.49 50.14
CA ASP A 1151 26.63 -4.20 50.65
C ASP A 1151 26.27 -3.00 49.74
N ALA A 1152 25.43 -3.18 48.72
CA ALA A 1152 25.19 -2.14 47.71
C ALA A 1152 24.22 -1.06 48.18
N GLU A 1153 24.56 0.20 47.90
CA GLU A 1153 23.75 1.38 48.19
C GLU A 1153 22.41 1.42 47.43
N GLN A 1154 22.12 0.47 46.51
CA GLN A 1154 20.92 0.44 45.66
C GLN A 1154 20.18 -0.91 45.73
N LYS A 1155 18.88 -0.88 46.06
CA LYS A 1155 17.97 -2.03 46.25
C LYS A 1155 17.16 -2.35 44.99
N LYS A 1156 16.77 -3.62 44.80
CA LYS A 1156 15.90 -4.09 43.70
C LYS A 1156 14.47 -3.55 43.80
N LEU A 1157 13.80 -3.43 42.65
CA LEU A 1157 12.41 -2.96 42.56
C LEU A 1157 11.50 -4.06 42.00
N ASP A 1158 10.40 -4.36 42.70
CA ASP A 1158 9.35 -5.27 42.25
C ASP A 1158 8.36 -4.54 41.30
N TYR A 1159 7.63 -5.28 40.45
CA TYR A 1159 6.57 -4.66 39.66
C TYR A 1159 5.20 -4.85 40.31
N VAL A 1160 4.35 -3.81 40.18
CA VAL A 1160 2.91 -3.93 40.43
C VAL A 1160 2.17 -3.44 39.20
N PHE A 1161 1.23 -4.26 38.76
CA PHE A 1161 0.42 -4.07 37.58
C PHE A 1161 -1.07 -4.06 37.94
N ALA A 1162 -1.82 -3.17 37.32
CA ALA A 1162 -3.26 -3.14 37.36
C ALA A 1162 -3.82 -3.17 35.93
N ASP A 1163 -4.89 -3.92 35.69
CA ASP A 1163 -5.44 -3.99 34.34
C ASP A 1163 -5.96 -2.62 33.88
N ARG A 1164 -5.77 -2.31 32.60
CA ARG A 1164 -6.14 -1.00 32.04
C ARG A 1164 -7.65 -0.82 31.82
N TRP A 1165 -8.43 -1.90 31.91
CA TRP A 1165 -9.84 -1.94 31.54
C TRP A 1165 -10.75 -1.53 32.69
N HIS A 1166 -10.30 -1.81 33.91
CA HIS A 1166 -11.03 -1.60 35.14
C HIS A 1166 -10.32 -0.62 36.09
N PHE A 1167 -8.99 -0.50 36.06
CA PHE A 1167 -8.29 0.42 36.97
C PHE A 1167 -7.78 1.67 36.26
N ALA A 1168 -7.90 2.81 36.95
CA ALA A 1168 -7.12 4.01 36.69
C ALA A 1168 -5.99 4.11 37.71
N ILE A 1169 -4.79 4.52 37.26
CA ILE A 1169 -3.64 4.77 38.14
C ILE A 1169 -3.51 6.28 38.38
N PRO A 1170 -3.84 6.78 39.59
CA PRO A 1170 -3.68 8.19 39.92
C PRO A 1170 -2.21 8.60 39.99
N VAL A 1171 -1.93 9.81 39.51
CA VAL A 1171 -0.57 10.38 39.53
C VAL A 1171 -0.18 10.78 40.95
N GLY A 1172 1.08 10.49 41.32
CA GLY A 1172 1.63 10.84 42.63
C GLY A 1172 1.14 9.99 43.80
N ARG A 1173 0.47 8.86 43.52
CA ARG A 1173 -0.03 7.93 44.55
C ARG A 1173 0.75 6.61 44.65
N VAL A 1174 1.96 6.60 44.12
CA VAL A 1174 2.92 5.50 44.32
C VAL A 1174 4.06 6.00 45.19
N VAL A 1175 4.39 5.22 46.22
CA VAL A 1175 5.48 5.48 47.14
C VAL A 1175 6.40 4.28 47.11
N VAL A 1176 7.60 4.48 46.55
CA VAL A 1176 8.71 3.52 46.63
C VAL A 1176 9.53 3.85 47.86
N ASN A 1177 9.52 2.97 48.85
CA ASN A 1177 10.23 3.12 50.11
C ASN A 1177 11.56 2.33 50.08
N GLU A 1178 12.67 3.06 50.00
CA GLU A 1178 14.01 2.48 50.05
C GLU A 1178 14.43 2.09 51.48
N ASN A 1179 13.79 2.65 52.51
CA ASN A 1179 14.07 2.29 53.89
C ASN A 1179 13.29 1.02 54.29
N VAL A 1180 13.91 -0.12 54.03
CA VAL A 1180 13.42 -1.44 54.42
C VAL A 1180 13.57 -1.75 55.91
N GLY A 1181 14.19 -0.86 56.70
CA GLY A 1181 14.52 -1.13 58.11
C GLY A 1181 15.66 -2.14 58.30
N LEU A 1182 15.96 -2.44 59.57
CA LEU A 1182 17.00 -3.39 59.97
C LEU A 1182 16.40 -4.58 60.72
N CYS A 1183 16.87 -5.78 60.38
CA CYS A 1183 16.40 -7.07 60.90
C CYS A 1183 17.56 -7.86 61.55
N GLY A 1184 17.20 -8.96 62.23
CA GLY A 1184 18.10 -9.76 63.06
C GLY A 1184 18.14 -9.28 64.52
N GLU A 1185 18.61 -10.13 65.44
CA GLU A 1185 18.61 -9.86 66.88
C GLU A 1185 19.31 -8.55 67.25
N GLN A 1186 20.41 -8.22 66.55
CA GLN A 1186 21.16 -6.97 66.75
C GLN A 1186 20.69 -5.80 65.87
N ARG A 1187 19.70 -6.00 65.00
CA ARG A 1187 19.22 -5.02 64.00
C ARG A 1187 20.36 -4.36 63.22
N ASN A 1188 21.27 -5.16 62.69
CA ASN A 1188 22.49 -4.70 62.02
C ASN A 1188 22.53 -4.99 60.52
N LYS A 1189 21.52 -5.67 59.95
CA LYS A 1189 21.39 -5.93 58.51
C LYS A 1189 20.06 -5.39 57.96
N PRO A 1190 19.98 -4.94 56.70
CA PRO A 1190 18.71 -4.63 56.04
C PRO A 1190 17.73 -5.80 56.12
N CYS A 1191 16.43 -5.51 56.26
CA CYS A 1191 15.41 -6.55 56.26
C CYS A 1191 15.15 -7.21 54.90
N SER A 1192 15.52 -6.55 53.80
CA SER A 1192 15.38 -7.06 52.43
C SER A 1192 16.28 -6.26 51.49
N ASP A 1193 16.73 -6.89 50.41
CA ASP A 1193 17.40 -6.23 49.27
C ASP A 1193 16.40 -5.62 48.27
N HIS A 1194 15.08 -5.75 48.50
CA HIS A 1194 14.02 -5.16 47.68
C HIS A 1194 13.36 -3.95 48.34
N LYS A 1195 13.00 -2.96 47.53
CA LYS A 1195 12.24 -1.78 47.94
C LYS A 1195 10.77 -2.14 48.23
N LEU A 1196 10.15 -1.41 49.15
CA LEU A 1196 8.72 -1.54 49.46
C LEU A 1196 7.92 -0.64 48.51
N ILE A 1197 6.86 -1.15 47.89
CA ILE A 1197 6.03 -0.37 46.97
C ILE A 1197 4.61 -0.29 47.52
N TYR A 1198 4.18 0.93 47.84
CA TYR A 1198 2.78 1.23 48.14
C TYR A 1198 2.15 1.98 46.98
N SER A 1199 0.96 1.56 46.53
CA SER A 1199 0.23 2.26 45.48
C SER A 1199 -1.26 2.35 45.78
N GLU A 1200 -1.91 3.42 45.33
CA GLU A 1200 -3.37 3.54 45.31
C GLU A 1200 -3.88 3.40 43.87
N LEU A 1201 -4.89 2.56 43.67
CA LEU A 1201 -5.54 2.31 42.38
C LEU A 1201 -6.99 2.76 42.45
N TYR A 1202 -7.51 3.33 41.38
CA TYR A 1202 -8.91 3.74 41.28
C TYR A 1202 -9.71 2.68 40.53
N LEU A 1203 -10.62 2.01 41.24
CA LEU A 1203 -11.56 1.03 40.73
C LEU A 1203 -12.96 1.66 40.61
N PRO A 1204 -13.43 1.98 39.41
CA PRO A 1204 -14.81 2.37 39.19
C PRO A 1204 -15.76 1.23 39.56
N ALA A 1205 -16.92 1.56 40.13
CA ALA A 1205 -17.96 0.58 40.38
C ALA A 1205 -18.42 -0.08 39.07
N GLY A 1206 -18.63 -1.40 39.13
CA GLY A 1206 -18.75 -2.29 37.97
C GLY A 1206 -20.10 -2.31 37.26
#